data_AF-A0AAN5YFD7-F1
#
_entry.id   AF-A0AAN5YFD7-F1
#
_cell.length_a   1.000
_cell.length_b   1.000
_cell.length_c   1.000
_cell.angle_alpha   90.00
_cell.angle_beta   90.00
_cell.angle_gamma   90.00
#
_symmetry.space_group_name_H-M   'P 1'
#
loop_
_entity.id
_entity.type
_entity.pdbx_description
1 polymer ?
#
loop_
_entity_poly.entity_id
_entity_poly.type
_entity_poly.pdbx_seq_one_letter_code
_entity_poly.pdbx_strand_id
1 'polypeptide(L)'
;MDPFRKLPTEIILQILKSCCDFTSLDGLLQMSPVVNDVFTYFYAEITEAVLVSCPMTGNGIEKDFKLLVAIYSTTTFTPSTILDFLQRTPGDPFPPALQAFQSFRPLDSDAALRRVVSTAANIHRLACACLDTFIHRIKTTTPSRATVSDGQLYSWLWNKEPDPPAEPFQLKGTHHPRWVEQYRVHRVLWAVQIYSELCAAAEKRWSWSQDDIDRLFDKDVTTANSVLREDEVPAITECLNDLSPTPLSPVHIKFPALTHLPSPENLARSNYQPRNINPAMEVDAATLFNELGERYEDAYAESPGLLQVTEYVVSKLPRSSHVLDVGCGTGKPVAAALASAGHTVYGIDVAENMVRIAASQVRGTFSTADMRTYTPPVKMDAVFAIYSLFQIHPSDTHKVVYRFAEWLKEDGILVLGVTPSWALVGGKGVHDPVWDCMRSKVTWMERPVSELYLSQTAWLNLLREAGFAIEVEKMFNYIPKDSKHTRNETHYLIVGRKLEPRPLLGPYPLPEGLPGKSMRNEAAWRRLQGHLVLRDDERMRLSSMLESHQRILDIGGGLQDFLGTASTGDKSMETLATPFDNLPYADAQFDAVIATMSLDYVDDLRGFLLEVVRVVNKSSSNARVILIQAAPYNEVQKLVNTVCTPLSGTNPGPAHQGLLLQSAKKVLAEIGFGRTSLHPLSTSYSFGGNSPSDRSNELAELLHNVWFHGEEKHEQMKQQLIPPIQNLLHDHPGFLQNELVILEAVLDDH
;
A
#
# COMPACT_ATOMS: atom_id res chain seq x y z
N MET A 1 15.21 -30.11 4.63
CA MET A 1 16.11 -30.54 5.73
C MET A 1 15.51 -29.96 7.00
N ASP A 2 15.21 -30.76 8.03
CA ASP A 2 14.57 -30.25 9.25
C ASP A 2 15.51 -29.24 9.98
N PRO A 3 15.16 -27.95 10.05
CA PRO A 3 16.03 -26.92 10.62
C PRO A 3 16.20 -27.04 12.14
N PHE A 4 15.27 -27.72 12.82
CA PHE A 4 15.30 -27.89 14.28
C PHE A 4 16.18 -29.05 14.73
N ARG A 5 16.57 -29.93 13.80
CA ARG A 5 17.36 -31.14 14.10
C ARG A 5 18.73 -30.84 14.75
N LYS A 6 19.27 -29.64 14.56
CA LYS A 6 20.56 -29.23 15.15
C LYS A 6 20.41 -28.43 16.45
N LEU A 7 19.19 -28.10 16.85
CA LEU A 7 18.93 -27.30 18.04
C LEU A 7 18.76 -28.19 19.28
N PRO A 8 19.29 -27.78 20.45
CA PRO A 8 18.99 -28.44 21.72
C PRO A 8 17.50 -28.38 22.06
N THR A 9 17.00 -29.40 22.77
CA THR A 9 15.59 -29.49 23.22
C THR A 9 15.14 -28.25 23.99
N GLU A 10 16.01 -27.68 24.81
CA GLU A 10 15.74 -26.48 25.63
C GLU A 10 15.45 -25.25 24.76
N ILE A 11 16.15 -25.13 23.63
CA ILE A 11 15.94 -24.02 22.67
C ILE A 11 14.64 -24.23 21.92
N ILE A 12 14.35 -25.46 21.49
CA ILE A 12 13.07 -25.80 20.83
C ILE A 12 11.90 -25.53 21.76
N LEU A 13 12.02 -25.89 23.04
CA LEU A 13 11.02 -25.62 24.07
C LEU A 13 10.79 -24.10 24.25
N GLN A 14 11.85 -23.29 24.28
CA GLN A 14 11.74 -21.84 24.34
C GLN A 14 11.04 -21.26 23.10
N ILE A 15 11.36 -21.75 21.90
CA ILE A 15 10.70 -21.33 20.66
C ILE A 15 9.20 -21.63 20.73
N LEU A 16 8.84 -22.86 21.11
CA LEU A 16 7.44 -23.28 21.22
C LEU A 16 6.65 -22.48 22.26
N LYS A 17 7.26 -22.16 23.42
CA LYS A 17 6.64 -21.32 24.47
C LYS A 17 6.54 -19.84 24.07
N SER A 18 7.31 -19.40 23.07
CA SER A 18 7.33 -18.01 22.60
C SER A 18 6.37 -17.76 21.43
N CYS A 19 5.66 -18.79 20.94
CA CYS A 19 4.61 -18.59 19.94
C CYS A 19 3.55 -17.62 20.47
N CYS A 20 3.18 -16.63 19.64
CA CYS A 20 2.17 -15.63 19.96
C CYS A 20 0.74 -16.05 19.54
N ASP A 21 0.59 -17.20 18.88
CA ASP A 21 -0.69 -17.73 18.43
C ASP A 21 -0.64 -19.24 18.16
N PHE A 22 -1.82 -19.85 18.02
CA PHE A 22 -1.97 -21.29 17.79
C PHE A 22 -1.69 -21.72 16.35
N THR A 23 -1.76 -20.83 15.36
CA THR A 23 -1.41 -21.12 13.97
C THR A 23 0.09 -21.32 13.81
N SER A 24 0.89 -20.49 14.49
CA SER A 24 2.34 -20.59 14.59
C SER A 24 2.76 -21.89 15.29
N LEU A 25 2.11 -22.21 16.42
CA LEU A 25 2.35 -23.46 17.14
C LEU A 25 1.99 -24.70 16.28
N ASP A 26 0.77 -24.76 15.74
CA ASP A 26 0.30 -25.84 14.87
C ASP A 26 1.21 -26.05 13.64
N GLY A 27 1.61 -24.95 12.99
CA GLY A 27 2.53 -24.99 11.85
C GLY A 27 3.90 -25.57 12.21
N LEU A 28 4.49 -25.16 13.34
CA LEU A 28 5.77 -25.69 13.81
C LEU A 28 5.70 -27.19 14.13
N LEU A 29 4.60 -27.65 14.72
CA LEU A 29 4.37 -29.08 15.02
C LEU A 29 4.22 -29.94 13.77
N GLN A 30 3.68 -29.37 12.69
CA GLN A 30 3.53 -30.06 11.40
C GLN A 30 4.83 -30.07 10.58
N MET A 31 5.66 -29.03 10.69
CA MET A 31 6.86 -28.87 9.85
C MET A 31 8.08 -29.66 10.33
N SER A 32 8.17 -30.01 11.61
CA SER A 32 9.35 -30.70 12.16
C SER A 32 8.97 -31.83 13.12
N PRO A 33 9.36 -33.09 12.82
CA PRO A 33 9.22 -34.21 13.75
C PRO A 33 9.94 -33.95 15.08
N VAL A 34 11.09 -33.28 15.07
CA VAL A 34 11.85 -32.97 16.29
C VAL A 34 11.10 -31.99 17.18
N VAL A 35 10.50 -30.95 16.60
CA VAL A 35 9.63 -30.02 17.34
C VAL A 35 8.40 -30.73 17.88
N ASN A 36 7.82 -31.62 17.07
CA ASN A 36 6.68 -32.43 17.44
C ASN A 36 6.99 -33.34 18.64
N ASP A 37 8.16 -33.98 18.65
CA ASP A 37 8.66 -34.79 19.77
C ASP A 37 8.80 -33.95 21.04
N VAL A 38 9.41 -32.76 20.95
CA VAL A 38 9.55 -31.84 22.11
C VAL A 38 8.18 -31.46 22.66
N PHE A 39 7.19 -31.20 21.80
CA PHE A 39 5.83 -30.95 22.26
C PHE A 39 5.23 -32.15 22.99
N THR A 40 5.46 -33.38 22.55
CA THR A 40 4.98 -34.59 23.27
C THR A 40 5.43 -34.63 24.72
N TYR A 41 6.63 -34.13 25.03
CA TYR A 41 7.17 -34.12 26.40
C TYR A 41 6.74 -32.90 27.22
N PHE A 42 6.50 -31.76 26.57
CA PHE A 42 6.24 -30.48 27.25
C PHE A 42 4.89 -29.84 26.90
N TYR A 43 3.94 -30.63 26.39
CA TYR A 43 2.67 -30.16 25.82
C TYR A 43 1.90 -29.20 26.73
N ALA A 44 1.88 -29.48 28.03
CA ALA A 44 1.14 -28.68 29.00
C ALA A 44 1.74 -27.28 29.15
N GLU A 45 3.05 -27.20 29.38
CA GLU A 45 3.75 -25.94 29.60
C GLU A 45 3.81 -25.08 28.33
N ILE A 46 3.96 -25.72 27.17
CA ILE A 46 3.93 -25.05 25.87
C ILE A 46 2.54 -24.46 25.63
N THR A 47 1.49 -25.28 25.76
CA THR A 47 0.13 -24.83 25.45
C THR A 47 -0.35 -23.75 26.43
N GLU A 48 0.00 -23.86 27.72
CA GLU A 48 -0.28 -22.82 28.72
C GLU A 48 0.43 -21.50 28.38
N ALA A 49 1.71 -21.56 27.97
CA ALA A 49 2.45 -20.36 27.56
C ALA A 49 1.81 -19.67 26.35
N VAL A 50 1.40 -20.44 25.34
CA VAL A 50 0.75 -19.91 24.13
C VAL A 50 -0.67 -19.40 24.42
N LEU A 51 -1.42 -20.05 25.33
CA LEU A 51 -2.73 -19.54 25.77
C LEU A 51 -2.64 -18.16 26.43
N VAL A 52 -1.57 -17.91 27.19
CA VAL A 52 -1.33 -16.64 27.87
C VAL A 52 -0.82 -15.57 26.90
N SER A 53 0.05 -15.94 25.96
CA SER A 53 0.62 -15.00 24.99
C SER A 53 -0.35 -14.63 23.86
N CYS A 54 -1.32 -15.50 23.55
CA CYS A 54 -2.23 -15.29 22.42
C CYS A 54 -3.29 -14.23 22.73
N PRO A 55 -3.28 -13.07 22.05
CA PRO A 55 -4.24 -11.98 22.32
C PRO A 55 -5.70 -12.38 22.04
N MET A 56 -5.90 -13.40 21.20
CA MET A 56 -7.22 -13.88 20.79
C MET A 56 -7.84 -14.91 21.73
N THR A 57 -7.05 -15.48 22.66
CA THR A 57 -7.59 -16.37 23.72
C THR A 57 -7.94 -15.62 25.00
N GLY A 58 -7.65 -14.33 25.08
CA GLY A 58 -8.11 -13.46 26.15
C GLY A 58 -9.64 -13.28 26.17
N ASN A 59 -10.14 -12.61 27.21
CA ASN A 59 -11.57 -12.24 27.35
C ASN A 59 -12.55 -13.43 27.25
N GLY A 60 -12.18 -14.60 27.73
CA GLY A 60 -13.10 -15.75 27.88
C GLY A 60 -12.87 -16.90 26.91
N ILE A 61 -12.22 -16.69 25.75
CA ILE A 61 -11.96 -17.76 24.77
C ILE A 61 -11.00 -18.82 25.33
N GLU A 62 -10.12 -18.49 26.29
CA GLU A 62 -9.33 -19.51 27.00
C GLU A 62 -10.21 -20.57 27.69
N LYS A 63 -11.42 -20.21 28.11
CA LYS A 63 -12.36 -21.11 28.78
C LYS A 63 -12.98 -22.06 27.76
N ASP A 64 -13.29 -21.55 26.58
CA ASP A 64 -13.76 -22.31 25.43
C ASP A 64 -12.70 -23.33 24.96
N PHE A 65 -11.43 -22.89 24.92
CA PHE A 65 -10.30 -23.78 24.65
C PHE A 65 -10.22 -24.91 25.69
N LYS A 66 -10.23 -24.57 26.99
CA LYS A 66 -10.18 -25.56 28.08
C LYS A 66 -11.37 -26.52 28.08
N LEU A 67 -12.58 -26.02 27.77
CA LEU A 67 -13.77 -26.86 27.61
C LEU A 67 -13.56 -27.87 26.48
N LEU A 68 -13.05 -27.43 25.34
CA LEU A 68 -12.82 -28.31 24.20
C LEU A 68 -11.76 -29.39 24.51
N VAL A 69 -10.74 -29.04 25.29
CA VAL A 69 -9.76 -30.02 25.81
C VAL A 69 -10.46 -31.07 26.67
N ALA A 70 -11.36 -30.66 27.57
CA ALA A 70 -12.13 -31.58 28.42
C ALA A 70 -13.08 -32.47 27.62
N ILE A 71 -13.70 -31.95 26.55
CA ILE A 71 -14.52 -32.75 25.63
C ILE A 71 -13.66 -33.81 24.93
N TYR A 72 -12.42 -33.48 24.54
CA TYR A 72 -11.52 -34.42 23.86
C TYR A 72 -10.76 -35.39 24.77
N SER A 73 -10.57 -35.09 26.06
CA SER A 73 -9.76 -35.91 26.97
C SER A 73 -10.41 -37.21 27.45
N THR A 74 -11.68 -37.46 27.09
CA THR A 74 -12.50 -38.69 27.28
C THR A 74 -12.65 -39.29 28.69
N THR A 75 -11.75 -39.04 29.65
CA THR A 75 -11.67 -39.79 30.93
C THR A 75 -12.29 -39.09 32.13
N THR A 76 -12.59 -37.79 32.06
CA THR A 76 -12.91 -36.95 33.25
C THR A 76 -14.20 -36.14 33.14
N PHE A 77 -14.95 -36.24 32.03
CA PHE A 77 -15.97 -35.26 31.69
C PHE A 77 -17.38 -35.89 31.53
N THR A 78 -18.34 -35.43 32.32
CA THR A 78 -19.74 -35.91 32.33
C THR A 78 -20.71 -34.89 31.74
N PRO A 79 -21.89 -35.32 31.23
CA PRO A 79 -22.88 -34.38 30.72
C PRO A 79 -23.41 -33.37 31.75
N SER A 80 -23.45 -33.73 33.04
CA SER A 80 -23.84 -32.81 34.11
C SER A 80 -22.87 -31.62 34.24
N THR A 81 -21.58 -31.86 34.00
CA THR A 81 -20.53 -30.82 34.07
C THR A 81 -20.63 -29.82 32.91
N ILE A 82 -21.21 -30.22 31.78
CA ILE A 82 -21.45 -29.36 30.61
C ILE A 82 -22.56 -28.38 30.87
N LEU A 83 -23.68 -28.85 31.42
CA LEU A 83 -24.79 -27.98 31.78
C LEU A 83 -24.34 -26.93 32.81
N ASP A 84 -23.55 -27.35 33.82
CA ASP A 84 -22.94 -26.44 34.78
C ASP A 84 -21.96 -25.43 34.13
N PHE A 85 -21.28 -25.82 33.05
CA PHE A 85 -20.36 -24.91 32.34
C PHE A 85 -21.11 -23.95 31.41
N LEU A 86 -22.09 -24.45 30.66
CA LEU A 86 -22.89 -23.68 29.70
C LEU A 86 -23.78 -22.66 30.43
N GLN A 87 -24.28 -22.96 31.63
CA GLN A 87 -25.14 -22.03 32.38
C GLN A 87 -24.39 -20.91 33.13
N ARG A 88 -23.06 -20.77 32.94
CA ARG A 88 -22.24 -19.79 33.68
C ARG A 88 -22.27 -18.41 33.07
N THR A 89 -22.23 -17.42 33.96
CA THR A 89 -21.98 -16.03 33.61
C THR A 89 -20.48 -15.70 33.54
N PRO A 90 -20.08 -14.72 32.71
CA PRO A 90 -18.70 -14.22 32.70
C PRO A 90 -18.27 -13.71 34.09
N GLY A 91 -17.40 -14.48 34.76
CA GLY A 91 -16.87 -14.14 36.09
C GLY A 91 -17.02 -15.25 37.13
N ASP A 92 -17.91 -16.22 36.88
CA ASP A 92 -18.09 -17.36 37.79
C ASP A 92 -16.82 -18.22 37.87
N PRO A 93 -16.50 -18.84 39.02
CA PRO A 93 -15.42 -19.82 39.13
C PRO A 93 -15.72 -21.08 38.31
N PHE A 94 -14.68 -21.82 37.90
CA PHE A 94 -14.88 -23.10 37.18
C PHE A 94 -15.63 -24.10 38.08
N PRO A 95 -16.56 -24.91 37.51
CA PRO A 95 -17.14 -26.04 38.22
C PRO A 95 -16.03 -26.88 38.84
N PRO A 96 -16.20 -27.44 40.05
CA PRO A 96 -15.15 -28.21 40.75
C PRO A 96 -14.53 -29.33 39.90
N ALA A 97 -15.33 -29.99 39.05
CA ALA A 97 -14.88 -31.01 38.11
C ALA A 97 -13.93 -30.48 37.00
N LEU A 98 -14.00 -29.18 36.68
CA LEU A 98 -13.16 -28.50 35.70
C LEU A 98 -11.96 -27.77 36.32
N GLN A 99 -11.83 -27.73 37.65
CA GLN A 99 -10.65 -27.16 38.33
C GLN A 99 -9.37 -27.92 37.98
N ALA A 100 -9.48 -29.19 37.58
CA ALA A 100 -8.36 -29.99 37.07
C ALA A 100 -7.72 -29.42 35.79
N PHE A 101 -8.42 -28.53 35.06
CA PHE A 101 -7.92 -27.87 33.84
C PHE A 101 -7.42 -26.43 34.10
N GLN A 102 -7.14 -26.07 35.36
CA GLN A 102 -6.35 -24.88 35.67
C GLN A 102 -4.90 -25.03 35.18
N SER A 103 -4.41 -26.26 35.11
CA SER A 103 -3.19 -26.67 34.40
C SER A 103 -3.48 -27.91 33.58
N PHE A 104 -2.77 -28.10 32.48
CA PHE A 104 -2.88 -29.28 31.64
C PHE A 104 -1.96 -30.44 32.05
N ARG A 105 -1.09 -30.24 33.05
CA ARG A 105 -0.19 -31.28 33.56
C ARG A 105 -0.88 -32.57 34.02
N PRO A 106 -2.12 -32.57 34.56
CA PRO A 106 -2.80 -33.80 34.97
C PRO A 106 -3.35 -34.65 33.82
N LEU A 107 -3.20 -34.25 32.55
CA LEU A 107 -3.70 -35.03 31.42
C LEU A 107 -2.88 -36.32 31.20
N ASP A 108 -3.57 -37.41 30.88
CA ASP A 108 -2.93 -38.72 30.64
C ASP A 108 -2.18 -38.77 29.29
N SER A 109 -2.48 -37.87 28.35
CA SER A 109 -1.80 -37.75 27.05
C SER A 109 -1.94 -36.36 26.42
N ASP A 110 -1.08 -36.05 25.45
CA ASP A 110 -1.09 -34.82 24.66
C ASP A 110 -2.14 -34.81 23.54
N ALA A 111 -2.76 -35.95 23.24
CA ALA A 111 -3.67 -36.12 22.10
C ALA A 111 -4.84 -35.12 22.09
N ALA A 112 -5.46 -34.87 23.25
CA ALA A 112 -6.53 -33.89 23.37
C ALA A 112 -6.05 -32.48 23.06
N LEU A 113 -4.90 -32.08 23.60
CA LEU A 113 -4.32 -30.75 23.37
C LEU A 113 -3.85 -30.55 21.95
N ARG A 114 -3.23 -31.55 21.32
CA ARG A 114 -2.86 -31.47 19.90
C ARG A 114 -4.08 -31.20 19.03
N ARG A 115 -5.18 -31.89 19.30
CA ARG A 115 -6.43 -31.69 18.57
C ARG A 115 -6.94 -30.27 18.78
N VAL A 116 -6.99 -29.76 20.02
CA VAL A 116 -7.44 -28.38 20.28
C VAL A 116 -6.49 -27.33 19.69
N VAL A 117 -5.17 -27.53 19.72
CA VAL A 117 -4.20 -26.63 19.08
C VAL A 117 -4.47 -26.52 17.58
N SER A 118 -4.69 -27.66 16.91
CA SER A 118 -5.04 -27.68 15.48
C SER A 118 -6.40 -27.04 15.22
N THR A 119 -7.38 -27.29 16.07
CA THR A 119 -8.71 -26.64 16.00
C THR A 119 -8.62 -25.12 16.19
N ALA A 120 -7.83 -24.64 17.15
CA ALA A 120 -7.61 -23.21 17.38
C ALA A 120 -6.93 -22.54 16.18
N ALA A 121 -5.94 -23.22 15.59
CA ALA A 121 -5.31 -22.77 14.35
C ALA A 121 -6.32 -22.73 13.18
N ASN A 122 -7.21 -23.71 13.07
CA ASN A 122 -8.27 -23.71 12.07
C ASN A 122 -9.24 -22.55 12.25
N ILE A 123 -9.73 -22.34 13.47
CA ILE A 123 -10.63 -21.23 13.82
C ILE A 123 -10.00 -19.89 13.45
N HIS A 124 -8.71 -19.68 13.76
CA HIS A 124 -8.01 -18.45 13.40
C HIS A 124 -7.96 -18.23 11.88
N ARG A 125 -7.61 -19.28 11.11
CA ARG A 125 -7.58 -19.20 9.63
C ARG A 125 -8.96 -18.88 9.05
N LEU A 126 -10.02 -19.52 9.55
CA LEU A 126 -11.40 -19.23 9.15
C LEU A 126 -11.81 -17.80 9.52
N ALA A 127 -11.43 -17.32 10.70
CA ALA A 127 -11.72 -15.97 11.12
C ALA A 127 -11.11 -14.92 10.19
N CYS A 128 -9.85 -15.12 9.78
CA CYS A 128 -9.19 -14.27 8.79
C CYS A 128 -9.95 -14.28 7.45
N ALA A 129 -10.34 -15.46 6.95
CA ALA A 129 -11.10 -15.58 5.71
C ALA A 129 -12.47 -14.87 5.78
N CYS A 130 -13.19 -15.01 6.90
CA CYS A 130 -14.45 -14.31 7.12
C CYS A 130 -14.27 -12.78 7.17
N LEU A 131 -13.27 -12.29 7.91
CA LEU A 131 -13.00 -10.85 8.04
C LEU A 131 -12.65 -10.22 6.69
N ASP A 132 -11.77 -10.87 5.91
CA ASP A 132 -11.42 -10.42 4.56
C ASP A 132 -12.67 -10.34 3.67
N THR A 133 -13.54 -11.35 3.75
CA THR A 133 -14.80 -11.40 3.00
C THR A 133 -15.75 -10.29 3.42
N PHE A 134 -15.91 -10.05 4.72
CA PHE A 134 -16.75 -8.96 5.23
C PHE A 134 -16.23 -7.59 4.80
N ILE A 135 -14.92 -7.35 4.89
CA ILE A 135 -14.30 -6.11 4.41
C ILE A 135 -14.54 -5.94 2.91
N HIS A 136 -14.38 -7.01 2.13
CA HIS A 136 -14.63 -6.97 0.70
C HIS A 136 -16.09 -6.60 0.41
N ARG A 137 -17.06 -7.25 1.06
CA ARG A 137 -18.49 -6.92 0.92
C ARG A 137 -18.77 -5.47 1.29
N ILE A 138 -18.20 -4.97 2.38
CA ILE A 138 -18.36 -3.56 2.79
C ILE A 138 -17.81 -2.63 1.71
N LYS A 139 -16.61 -2.91 1.17
CA LYS A 139 -15.96 -2.12 0.13
C LYS A 139 -16.75 -2.10 -1.19
N THR A 140 -17.45 -3.18 -1.50
CA THR A 140 -18.25 -3.30 -2.75
C THR A 140 -19.71 -2.91 -2.58
N THR A 141 -20.16 -2.65 -1.35
CA THR A 141 -21.52 -2.17 -1.08
C THR A 141 -21.66 -0.70 -1.46
N THR A 142 -22.82 -0.32 -2.01
CA THR A 142 -23.22 1.07 -2.23
C THR A 142 -24.28 1.48 -1.19
N PRO A 143 -23.88 1.83 0.05
CA PRO A 143 -24.84 2.10 1.10
C PRO A 143 -25.59 3.42 0.82
N SER A 144 -26.78 3.55 1.39
CA SER A 144 -27.54 4.78 1.43
C SER A 144 -27.79 5.21 2.88
N ARG A 145 -27.90 6.52 3.11
CA ARG A 145 -28.18 7.13 4.41
C ARG A 145 -29.61 7.67 4.40
N ALA A 146 -30.42 7.25 5.36
CA ALA A 146 -31.77 7.75 5.54
C ALA A 146 -31.79 9.27 5.81
N THR A 147 -32.69 10.00 5.16
CA THR A 147 -32.87 11.46 5.24
C THR A 147 -34.10 11.84 6.09
N VAL A 148 -34.39 11.05 7.11
CA VAL A 148 -35.50 11.25 8.06
C VAL A 148 -34.99 11.68 9.44
N SER A 149 -35.89 12.21 10.28
CA SER A 149 -35.54 12.59 11.65
C SER A 149 -35.14 11.39 12.51
N ASP A 150 -34.36 11.59 13.58
CA ASP A 150 -33.93 10.53 14.50
C ASP A 150 -35.12 9.76 15.10
N GLY A 151 -36.26 10.43 15.35
CA GLY A 151 -37.48 9.78 15.82
C GLY A 151 -38.11 8.85 14.78
N GLN A 152 -38.05 9.20 13.51
CA GLN A 152 -38.50 8.36 12.39
C GLN A 152 -37.50 7.24 12.11
N LEU A 153 -36.19 7.50 12.24
CA LEU A 153 -35.15 6.47 12.13
C LEU A 153 -35.31 5.42 13.23
N TYR A 154 -35.61 5.86 14.46
CA TYR A 154 -35.91 4.97 15.58
C TYR A 154 -37.18 4.14 15.33
N SER A 155 -38.25 4.77 14.83
CA SER A 155 -39.47 4.05 14.44
C SER A 155 -39.21 3.02 13.35
N TRP A 156 -38.45 3.37 12.32
CA TRP A 156 -38.07 2.47 11.23
C TRP A 156 -37.26 1.27 11.73
N LEU A 157 -36.19 1.50 12.50
CA LEU A 157 -35.31 0.45 13.02
C LEU A 157 -36.03 -0.53 13.97
N TRP A 158 -36.98 -0.04 14.78
CA TRP A 158 -37.59 -0.84 15.86
C TRP A 158 -39.01 -1.32 15.56
N ASN A 159 -39.76 -0.64 14.69
CA ASN A 159 -41.15 -0.98 14.36
C ASN A 159 -41.31 -1.64 12.97
N LYS A 160 -40.21 -1.95 12.28
CA LYS A 160 -40.19 -2.58 10.95
C LYS A 160 -41.04 -1.81 9.92
N GLU A 161 -40.94 -0.49 9.95
CA GLU A 161 -41.60 0.37 8.94
C GLU A 161 -40.91 0.24 7.57
N PRO A 162 -41.54 0.67 6.46
CA PRO A 162 -40.90 0.71 5.14
C PRO A 162 -39.63 1.56 5.13
N ASP A 163 -38.70 1.25 4.22
CA ASP A 163 -37.43 1.97 4.12
C ASP A 163 -37.66 3.48 3.93
N PRO A 164 -37.06 4.33 4.80
CA PRO A 164 -37.21 5.77 4.71
C PRO A 164 -36.52 6.30 3.45
N PRO A 165 -36.91 7.49 2.97
CA PRO A 165 -36.15 8.21 1.95
C PRO A 165 -34.67 8.24 2.34
N ALA A 166 -33.78 7.92 1.39
CA ALA A 166 -32.35 7.79 1.64
C ALA A 166 -31.54 8.34 0.46
N GLU A 167 -30.34 8.85 0.75
CA GLU A 167 -29.38 9.35 -0.22
C GLU A 167 -28.13 8.45 -0.27
N PRO A 168 -27.43 8.31 -1.40
CA PRO A 168 -26.20 7.52 -1.47
C PRO A 168 -25.16 8.00 -0.45
N PHE A 169 -24.57 7.06 0.30
CA PHE A 169 -23.51 7.31 1.27
C PHE A 169 -22.18 6.76 0.76
N GLN A 170 -21.16 7.62 0.68
CA GLN A 170 -19.81 7.17 0.34
C GLN A 170 -19.04 6.77 1.61
N LEU A 171 -18.60 5.52 1.64
CA LEU A 171 -17.77 4.97 2.72
C LEU A 171 -16.38 5.62 2.69
N LYS A 172 -16.05 6.42 3.71
CA LYS A 172 -14.71 6.99 3.89
C LYS A 172 -13.77 5.95 4.52
N GLY A 173 -12.96 5.27 3.69
CA GLY A 173 -11.82 4.44 4.10
C GLY A 173 -12.11 3.33 5.12
N THR A 174 -12.05 2.06 4.69
CA THR A 174 -12.13 0.92 5.61
C THR A 174 -10.79 0.69 6.30
N HIS A 175 -10.77 0.75 7.63
CA HIS A 175 -9.60 0.43 8.43
C HIS A 175 -9.41 -1.10 8.48
N HIS A 176 -8.20 -1.57 8.83
CA HIS A 176 -8.01 -2.98 9.16
C HIS A 176 -8.88 -3.36 10.38
N PRO A 177 -9.37 -4.62 10.46
CA PRO A 177 -10.17 -5.08 11.59
C PRO A 177 -9.40 -4.86 12.88
N ARG A 178 -9.99 -4.09 13.79
CA ARG A 178 -9.50 -3.92 15.15
C ARG A 178 -9.76 -5.20 15.94
N TRP A 179 -9.14 -5.26 17.11
CA TRP A 179 -9.29 -6.39 18.03
C TRP A 179 -10.76 -6.78 18.28
N VAL A 180 -11.69 -5.81 18.35
CA VAL A 180 -13.12 -6.07 18.57
C VAL A 180 -13.75 -6.88 17.43
N GLU A 181 -13.51 -6.50 16.18
CA GLU A 181 -14.06 -7.21 15.01
C GLU A 181 -13.45 -8.61 14.91
N GLN A 182 -12.14 -8.72 15.14
CA GLN A 182 -11.46 -10.01 15.17
C GLN A 182 -12.03 -10.92 16.27
N TYR A 183 -12.21 -10.40 17.48
CA TYR A 183 -12.71 -11.15 18.62
C TYR A 183 -14.15 -11.64 18.41
N ARG A 184 -15.02 -10.82 17.81
CA ARG A 184 -16.42 -11.24 17.51
C ARG A 184 -16.46 -12.47 16.60
N VAL A 185 -15.68 -12.46 15.53
CA VAL A 185 -15.61 -13.59 14.59
C VAL A 185 -15.03 -14.82 15.27
N HIS A 186 -13.95 -14.67 16.03
CA HIS A 186 -13.33 -15.79 16.76
C HIS A 186 -14.30 -16.42 17.76
N ARG A 187 -14.98 -15.60 18.57
CA ARG A 187 -15.93 -16.07 19.59
C ARG A 187 -17.06 -16.91 18.99
N VAL A 188 -17.63 -16.47 17.85
CA VAL A 188 -18.69 -17.23 17.17
C VAL A 188 -18.16 -18.56 16.65
N LEU A 189 -17.00 -18.56 15.98
CA LEU A 189 -16.39 -19.79 15.45
C LEU A 189 -16.04 -20.79 16.57
N TRP A 190 -15.54 -20.31 17.71
CA TRP A 190 -15.31 -21.14 18.91
C TRP A 190 -16.61 -21.76 19.42
N ALA A 191 -17.69 -20.98 19.50
CA ALA A 191 -18.99 -21.50 19.92
C ALA A 191 -19.49 -22.59 18.96
N VAL A 192 -19.47 -22.33 17.64
CA VAL A 192 -19.88 -23.30 16.60
C VAL A 192 -19.10 -24.61 16.74
N GLN A 193 -17.78 -24.52 16.91
CA GLN A 193 -16.91 -25.67 17.08
C GLN A 193 -17.22 -26.47 18.35
N ILE A 194 -17.47 -25.79 19.48
CA ILE A 194 -17.83 -26.45 20.75
C ILE A 194 -19.15 -27.18 20.60
N TYR A 195 -20.18 -26.54 20.04
CA TYR A 195 -21.48 -27.19 19.85
C TYR A 195 -21.39 -28.41 18.93
N SER A 196 -20.62 -28.32 17.84
CA SER A 196 -20.36 -29.46 16.96
C SER A 196 -19.77 -30.65 17.72
N GLU A 197 -18.84 -30.42 18.63
CA GLU A 197 -18.16 -31.50 19.36
C GLU A 197 -18.98 -32.00 20.54
N LEU A 198 -19.81 -31.14 21.14
CA LEU A 198 -20.81 -31.52 22.13
C LEU A 198 -21.86 -32.45 21.52
N CYS A 199 -22.41 -32.14 20.34
CA CYS A 199 -23.32 -33.04 19.62
C CYS A 199 -22.66 -34.39 19.35
N ALA A 200 -21.45 -34.36 18.79
CA ALA A 200 -20.72 -35.58 18.49
C ALA A 200 -20.46 -36.44 19.74
N ALA A 201 -20.18 -35.80 20.89
CA ALA A 201 -20.02 -36.49 22.17
C ALA A 201 -21.35 -37.01 22.73
N ALA A 202 -22.43 -36.22 22.66
CA ALA A 202 -23.76 -36.62 23.11
C ALA A 202 -24.27 -37.85 22.37
N GLU A 203 -24.15 -37.87 21.04
CA GLU A 203 -24.55 -38.99 20.19
C GLU A 203 -23.65 -40.22 20.41
N LYS A 204 -22.33 -40.05 20.29
CA LYS A 204 -21.40 -41.19 20.17
C LYS A 204 -20.89 -41.71 21.50
N ARG A 205 -20.75 -40.83 22.52
CA ARG A 205 -20.11 -41.17 23.80
C ARG A 205 -21.13 -41.37 24.92
N TRP A 206 -22.13 -40.49 25.02
CA TRP A 206 -23.14 -40.57 26.09
C TRP A 206 -24.44 -41.24 25.63
N SER A 207 -24.56 -41.52 24.33
CA SER A 207 -25.72 -42.19 23.73
C SER A 207 -27.04 -41.50 24.08
N TRP A 208 -27.04 -40.17 24.04
CA TRP A 208 -28.22 -39.35 24.26
C TRP A 208 -29.27 -39.61 23.18
N SER A 209 -30.55 -39.55 23.56
CA SER A 209 -31.63 -39.57 22.60
C SER A 209 -31.69 -38.26 21.81
N GLN A 210 -32.28 -38.28 20.61
CA GLN A 210 -32.49 -37.05 19.84
C GLN A 210 -33.30 -36.01 20.64
N ASP A 211 -34.27 -36.46 21.47
CA ASP A 211 -35.05 -35.58 22.34
C ASP A 211 -34.20 -34.92 23.43
N ASP A 212 -33.18 -35.60 23.95
CA ASP A 212 -32.28 -35.03 24.96
C ASP A 212 -31.26 -34.06 24.35
N ILE A 213 -30.80 -34.35 23.13
CA ILE A 213 -30.01 -33.42 22.32
C ILE A 213 -30.87 -32.17 22.04
N ASP A 214 -32.07 -32.33 21.48
CA ASP A 214 -33.00 -31.23 21.23
C ASP A 214 -33.23 -30.33 22.45
N ARG A 215 -33.38 -30.92 23.65
CA ARG A 215 -33.55 -30.17 24.91
C ARG A 215 -32.32 -29.38 25.34
N LEU A 216 -31.12 -29.84 25.01
CA LEU A 216 -29.88 -29.08 25.21
C LEU A 216 -29.90 -27.81 24.36
N PHE A 217 -30.39 -27.90 23.12
CA PHE A 217 -30.42 -26.77 22.20
C PHE A 217 -31.61 -25.81 22.44
N ASP A 218 -32.75 -26.29 22.94
CA ASP A 218 -33.94 -25.46 23.26
C ASP A 218 -33.74 -24.54 24.48
N LYS A 219 -32.76 -24.82 25.36
CA LYS A 219 -32.50 -24.04 26.59
C LYS A 219 -31.24 -23.18 26.58
N ASP A 220 -30.24 -23.48 25.74
CA ASP A 220 -28.89 -22.92 25.92
C ASP A 220 -28.29 -22.24 24.67
N VAL A 221 -28.76 -22.50 23.45
CA VAL A 221 -28.18 -21.87 22.23
C VAL A 221 -28.42 -20.36 22.20
N THR A 222 -29.51 -19.89 22.80
CA THR A 222 -29.86 -18.48 22.93
C THR A 222 -29.53 -17.88 24.31
N THR A 223 -29.20 -18.70 25.32
CA THR A 223 -29.15 -18.26 26.74
C THR A 223 -27.89 -18.61 27.52
N ALA A 224 -27.07 -19.58 27.10
CA ALA A 224 -25.83 -19.97 27.79
C ALA A 224 -24.64 -19.03 27.51
N ASN A 225 -24.70 -18.27 26.42
CA ASN A 225 -23.80 -17.15 26.20
C ASN A 225 -24.66 -15.93 25.86
N SER A 226 -24.96 -15.10 26.86
CA SER A 226 -25.58 -13.77 26.74
C SER A 226 -24.77 -12.76 25.90
N VAL A 227 -23.94 -13.28 25.01
CA VAL A 227 -22.77 -12.66 24.40
C VAL A 227 -22.85 -12.74 22.88
N LEU A 228 -23.53 -13.74 22.30
CA LEU A 228 -23.75 -13.87 20.85
C LEU A 228 -25.04 -13.16 20.45
N ARG A 229 -24.97 -12.29 19.44
CA ARG A 229 -26.16 -11.65 18.89
C ARG A 229 -26.88 -12.60 17.93
N GLU A 230 -28.20 -12.47 17.82
CA GLU A 230 -29.05 -13.35 16.98
C GLU A 230 -28.59 -13.41 15.51
N ASP A 231 -27.93 -12.36 15.01
CA ASP A 231 -27.44 -12.19 13.64
C ASP A 231 -26.00 -12.67 13.40
N GLU A 232 -25.19 -12.84 14.46
CA GLU A 232 -23.76 -13.16 14.33
C GLU A 232 -23.51 -14.57 13.77
N VAL A 233 -24.27 -15.57 14.24
CA VAL A 233 -24.13 -16.97 13.79
C VAL A 233 -24.61 -17.13 12.33
N PRO A 234 -25.80 -16.65 11.94
CA PRO A 234 -26.21 -16.68 10.53
C PRO A 234 -25.24 -15.96 9.58
N ALA A 235 -24.73 -14.79 9.96
CA ALA A 235 -23.82 -14.01 9.10
C ALA A 235 -22.49 -14.74 8.84
N ILE A 236 -21.91 -15.37 9.86
CA ILE A 236 -20.67 -16.14 9.70
C ILE A 236 -20.92 -17.42 8.91
N THR A 237 -22.04 -18.09 9.14
CA THR A 237 -22.41 -19.29 8.39
C THR A 237 -22.69 -19.00 6.92
N GLU A 238 -23.37 -17.90 6.60
CA GLU A 238 -23.54 -17.43 5.22
C GLU A 238 -22.18 -17.14 4.58
N CYS A 239 -21.31 -16.40 5.28
CA CYS A 239 -19.96 -16.11 4.80
C CYS A 239 -19.15 -17.38 4.52
N LEU A 240 -19.20 -18.37 5.41
CA LEU A 240 -18.48 -19.63 5.23
C LEU A 240 -19.09 -20.50 4.12
N ASN A 241 -20.42 -20.46 3.94
CA ASN A 241 -21.09 -21.13 2.81
C ASN A 241 -20.67 -20.51 1.49
N ASP A 242 -20.59 -19.19 1.39
CA ASP A 242 -20.13 -18.49 0.18
C ASP A 242 -18.65 -18.77 -0.12
N LEU A 243 -17.85 -18.98 0.92
CA LEU A 243 -16.46 -19.40 0.79
C LEU A 243 -16.32 -20.91 0.52
N SER A 244 -17.37 -21.72 0.64
CA SER A 244 -17.28 -23.18 0.46
C SER A 244 -17.80 -23.61 -0.91
N PRO A 245 -17.17 -24.60 -1.57
CA PRO A 245 -17.61 -25.11 -2.87
C PRO A 245 -18.90 -25.93 -2.78
N THR A 246 -19.21 -26.41 -1.58
CA THR A 246 -20.42 -27.16 -1.24
C THR A 246 -21.06 -26.56 0.00
N PRO A 247 -22.41 -26.53 0.10
CA PRO A 247 -23.09 -26.07 1.29
C PRO A 247 -22.64 -26.83 2.54
N LEU A 248 -22.38 -26.09 3.61
CA LEU A 248 -21.99 -26.66 4.89
C LEU A 248 -23.17 -27.39 5.53
N SER A 249 -22.89 -28.56 6.09
CA SER A 249 -23.90 -29.36 6.78
C SER A 249 -24.22 -28.75 8.14
N PRO A 250 -25.51 -28.63 8.51
CA PRO A 250 -25.90 -28.16 9.83
C PRO A 250 -25.48 -29.17 10.89
N VAL A 251 -25.01 -28.68 12.04
CA VAL A 251 -24.72 -29.45 13.26
C VAL A 251 -26.03 -30.03 13.82
N HIS A 252 -27.14 -29.32 13.66
CA HIS A 252 -28.44 -29.74 14.18
C HIS A 252 -29.60 -29.25 13.30
N ILE A 253 -30.60 -30.10 13.04
CA ILE A 253 -31.69 -29.80 12.11
C ILE A 253 -32.58 -28.61 12.55
N LYS A 254 -32.75 -28.42 13.86
CA LYS A 254 -33.49 -27.27 14.43
C LYS A 254 -32.75 -25.93 14.32
N PHE A 255 -31.43 -25.95 14.10
CA PHE A 255 -30.57 -24.76 14.05
C PHE A 255 -29.72 -24.77 12.78
N PRO A 256 -30.34 -24.55 11.60
CA PRO A 256 -29.66 -24.70 10.31
C PRO A 256 -28.50 -23.72 10.10
N ALA A 257 -28.49 -22.60 10.82
CA ALA A 257 -27.39 -21.64 10.81
C ALA A 257 -26.16 -22.11 11.60
N LEU A 258 -26.26 -23.16 12.41
CA LEU A 258 -25.13 -23.74 13.13
C LEU A 258 -24.55 -24.87 12.29
N THR A 259 -23.44 -24.63 11.58
CA THR A 259 -22.86 -25.60 10.63
C THR A 259 -21.50 -26.14 11.08
N HIS A 260 -21.12 -27.31 10.59
CA HIS A 260 -19.77 -27.82 10.82
C HIS A 260 -18.74 -26.91 10.15
N LEU A 261 -17.71 -26.52 10.90
CA LEU A 261 -16.65 -25.66 10.37
C LEU A 261 -15.82 -26.43 9.31
N PRO A 262 -15.61 -25.85 8.12
CA PRO A 262 -14.78 -26.47 7.11
C PRO A 262 -13.29 -26.42 7.47
N SER A 263 -12.50 -27.27 6.82
CA SER A 263 -11.05 -27.06 6.73
C SER A 263 -10.76 -25.89 5.78
N PRO A 264 -9.71 -25.08 5.98
CA PRO A 264 -9.39 -23.95 5.10
C PRO A 264 -9.06 -24.42 3.68
N GLU A 265 -8.59 -25.67 3.53
CA GLU A 265 -8.33 -26.31 2.25
C GLU A 265 -9.60 -26.58 1.44
N ASN A 266 -10.74 -26.70 2.13
CA ASN A 266 -12.04 -26.99 1.53
C ASN A 266 -12.81 -25.72 1.15
N LEU A 267 -12.26 -24.51 1.33
CA LEU A 267 -12.89 -23.27 0.87
C LEU A 267 -12.62 -23.09 -0.63
N ALA A 268 -13.66 -22.80 -1.41
CA ALA A 268 -13.59 -22.48 -2.83
C ALA A 268 -12.63 -21.31 -3.01
N ARG A 269 -11.63 -21.48 -3.87
CA ARG A 269 -10.70 -20.44 -4.30
C ARG A 269 -11.42 -19.42 -5.19
N SER A 270 -12.40 -18.72 -4.65
CA SER A 270 -13.01 -17.52 -5.22
C SER A 270 -11.95 -16.43 -5.23
N ASN A 271 -11.23 -16.28 -6.35
CA ASN A 271 -10.16 -15.29 -6.58
C ASN A 271 -9.10 -15.11 -5.48
N TYR A 272 -8.99 -16.09 -4.58
CA TYR A 272 -7.98 -16.16 -3.55
C TYR A 272 -7.13 -17.39 -3.86
N GLN A 273 -5.93 -17.17 -4.38
CA GLN A 273 -4.92 -18.22 -4.35
C GLN A 273 -4.65 -18.50 -2.86
N PRO A 274 -4.84 -19.73 -2.36
CA PRO A 274 -4.29 -20.06 -1.07
C PRO A 274 -2.79 -19.89 -1.21
N ARG A 275 -2.21 -19.18 -0.25
CA ARG A 275 -0.78 -19.22 -0.03
C ARG A 275 -0.43 -20.68 0.20
N ASN A 276 0.01 -21.36 -0.86
CA ASN A 276 1.03 -22.38 -0.72
C ASN A 276 2.05 -21.76 0.23
N ILE A 277 2.35 -22.44 1.33
CA ILE A 277 3.54 -22.15 2.13
C ILE A 277 4.73 -22.41 1.19
N ASN A 278 5.04 -21.41 0.37
CA ASN A 278 6.25 -21.31 -0.39
C ASN A 278 7.31 -20.86 0.61
N PRO A 279 8.46 -21.54 0.69
CA PRO A 279 9.55 -21.03 1.49
C PRO A 279 9.94 -19.65 0.93
N ALA A 280 9.92 -18.64 1.82
CA ALA A 280 10.21 -17.21 1.60
C ALA A 280 9.09 -16.35 0.95
N MET A 281 8.13 -15.86 1.76
CA MET A 281 7.41 -14.62 1.42
C MET A 281 8.36 -13.42 1.59
N GLU A 282 8.50 -12.61 0.54
CA GLU A 282 9.26 -11.35 0.58
C GLU A 282 8.69 -10.39 1.63
N VAL A 283 9.57 -9.62 2.26
CA VAL A 283 9.25 -8.74 3.37
C VAL A 283 9.39 -7.29 2.91
N ASP A 284 8.36 -6.47 3.16
CA ASP A 284 8.41 -5.04 2.89
C ASP A 284 9.36 -4.30 3.86
N ALA A 285 9.75 -3.09 3.50
CA ALA A 285 10.72 -2.29 4.24
C ALA A 285 10.25 -1.99 5.68
N ALA A 286 8.98 -1.67 5.89
CA ALA A 286 8.47 -1.35 7.22
C ALA A 286 8.57 -2.57 8.14
N THR A 287 8.12 -3.75 7.67
CA THR A 287 8.22 -5.01 8.40
C THR A 287 9.68 -5.39 8.67
N LEU A 288 10.54 -5.33 7.66
CA LEU A 288 11.96 -5.66 7.76
C LEU A 288 12.69 -4.80 8.79
N PHE A 289 12.58 -3.48 8.70
CA PHE A 289 13.29 -2.57 9.58
C PHE A 289 12.67 -2.49 10.97
N ASN A 290 11.36 -2.75 11.12
CA ASN A 290 10.76 -2.91 12.45
C ASN A 290 11.40 -4.07 13.22
N GLU A 291 11.65 -5.19 12.55
CA GLU A 291 12.29 -6.36 13.18
C GLU A 291 13.79 -6.17 13.43
N LEU A 292 14.50 -5.48 12.54
CA LEU A 292 15.95 -5.28 12.68
C LEU A 292 16.30 -4.36 13.86
N GLY A 293 15.65 -3.21 13.98
CA GLY A 293 15.90 -2.24 15.07
C GLY A 293 17.39 -1.95 15.30
N GLU A 294 17.84 -2.08 16.55
CA GLU A 294 19.22 -1.83 16.98
C GLU A 294 20.27 -2.67 16.25
N ARG A 295 19.93 -3.88 15.78
CA ARG A 295 20.86 -4.71 15.00
C ARG A 295 21.32 -4.03 13.72
N TYR A 296 20.44 -3.25 13.08
CA TYR A 296 20.82 -2.47 11.90
C TYR A 296 21.83 -1.37 12.27
N GLU A 297 21.65 -0.71 13.41
CA GLU A 297 22.61 0.27 13.92
C GLU A 297 23.97 -0.37 14.17
N ASP A 298 24.02 -1.49 14.90
CA ASP A 298 25.26 -2.21 15.19
C ASP A 298 26.04 -2.55 13.90
N ALA A 299 25.31 -2.91 12.84
CA ALA A 299 25.88 -3.29 11.56
C ALA A 299 26.45 -2.11 10.76
N TYR A 300 25.83 -0.93 10.82
CA TYR A 300 26.07 0.17 9.86
C TYR A 300 26.50 1.52 10.48
N ALA A 301 26.34 1.74 11.79
CA ALA A 301 26.60 3.04 12.43
C ALA A 301 28.05 3.53 12.30
N GLU A 302 29.00 2.61 12.16
CA GLU A 302 30.43 2.92 12.05
C GLU A 302 30.95 2.97 10.61
N SER A 303 30.08 3.03 9.60
CA SER A 303 30.51 3.12 8.18
C SER A 303 31.40 4.37 7.95
N PRO A 304 32.71 4.19 7.66
CA PRO A 304 33.63 5.34 7.58
C PRO A 304 33.32 6.25 6.40
N GLY A 305 32.86 5.68 5.28
CA GLY A 305 32.48 6.46 4.11
C GLY A 305 31.26 7.34 4.37
N LEU A 306 30.28 6.81 5.11
CA LEU A 306 29.07 7.55 5.50
C LEU A 306 29.38 8.67 6.51
N LEU A 307 30.23 8.40 7.50
CA LEU A 307 30.69 9.43 8.45
C LEU A 307 31.42 10.56 7.72
N GLN A 308 32.35 10.23 6.83
CA GLN A 308 33.11 11.22 6.06
C GLN A 308 32.24 12.09 5.16
N VAL A 309 31.23 11.52 4.48
CA VAL A 309 30.33 12.36 3.65
C VAL A 309 29.44 13.24 4.51
N THR A 310 29.01 12.75 5.68
CA THR A 310 28.19 13.51 6.61
C THR A 310 28.98 14.69 7.17
N GLU A 311 30.24 14.48 7.58
CA GLU A 311 31.15 15.54 8.01
C GLU A 311 31.42 16.56 6.89
N TYR A 312 31.62 16.08 5.66
CA TYR A 312 31.76 16.97 4.50
C TYR A 312 30.55 17.88 4.36
N VAL A 313 29.33 17.35 4.42
CA VAL A 313 28.10 18.16 4.28
C VAL A 313 27.90 19.10 5.47
N VAL A 314 28.13 18.64 6.70
CA VAL A 314 28.12 19.50 7.90
C VAL A 314 29.04 20.71 7.72
N SER A 315 30.23 20.52 7.13
CA SER A 315 31.18 21.61 6.89
C SER A 315 30.69 22.65 5.86
N LYS A 316 29.69 22.30 5.04
CA LYS A 316 29.11 23.15 4.00
C LYS A 316 27.81 23.84 4.43
N LEU A 317 27.18 23.36 5.50
CA LEU A 317 25.90 23.89 5.95
C LEU A 317 26.07 25.15 6.80
N PRO A 318 25.21 26.16 6.62
CA PRO A 318 25.10 27.26 7.56
C PRO A 318 24.82 26.79 8.99
N ARG A 319 25.19 27.61 9.98
CA ARG A 319 24.87 27.31 11.39
C ARG A 319 23.36 27.17 11.56
N SER A 320 22.93 26.18 12.35
CA SER A 320 21.52 25.95 12.69
C SER A 320 20.59 25.70 11.50
N SER A 321 21.13 25.18 10.38
CA SER A 321 20.33 24.69 9.25
C SER A 321 19.24 23.68 9.61
N HIS A 322 18.18 23.64 8.80
CA HIS A 322 17.15 22.60 8.84
C HIS A 322 17.55 21.45 7.92
N VAL A 323 17.59 20.23 8.45
CA VAL A 323 18.02 19.05 7.70
C VAL A 323 17.02 17.92 7.88
N LEU A 324 16.76 17.19 6.80
CA LEU A 324 15.84 16.05 6.80
C LEU A 324 16.61 14.76 6.50
N ASP A 325 16.48 13.77 7.39
CA ASP A 325 16.99 12.41 7.21
C ASP A 325 15.84 11.47 6.82
N VAL A 326 15.87 10.98 5.58
CA VAL A 326 14.79 10.20 4.93
C VAL A 326 15.14 8.72 4.94
N GLY A 327 14.30 7.93 5.60
CA GLY A 327 14.67 6.59 6.03
C GLY A 327 15.73 6.66 7.12
N CYS A 328 15.45 7.45 8.17
CA CYS A 328 16.44 7.78 9.20
C CYS A 328 16.90 6.57 10.02
N GLY A 329 16.22 5.42 9.92
CA GLY A 329 16.51 4.25 10.73
C GLY A 329 16.49 4.59 12.21
N THR A 330 17.49 4.10 12.94
CA THR A 330 17.68 4.41 14.37
C THR A 330 18.26 5.81 14.61
N GLY A 331 18.46 6.63 13.57
CA GLY A 331 19.02 7.99 13.66
C GLY A 331 20.55 8.05 13.73
N LYS A 332 21.26 6.92 13.72
CA LYS A 332 22.73 6.90 13.61
C LYS A 332 23.19 6.30 12.27
N PRO A 333 24.30 6.80 11.70
CA PRO A 333 25.13 7.90 12.23
C PRO A 333 24.65 9.30 11.81
N VAL A 334 23.77 9.40 10.81
CA VAL A 334 23.47 10.64 10.09
C VAL A 334 22.75 11.67 10.96
N ALA A 335 21.53 11.40 11.41
CA ALA A 335 20.77 12.33 12.25
C ALA A 335 21.55 12.72 13.53
N ALA A 336 22.25 11.78 14.17
CA ALA A 336 23.06 12.05 15.36
C ALA A 336 24.22 13.02 15.09
N ALA A 337 24.95 12.85 13.97
CA ALA A 337 26.05 13.74 13.59
C ALA A 337 25.53 15.16 13.27
N LEU A 338 24.41 15.24 12.52
CA LEU A 338 23.76 16.51 12.18
C LEU A 338 23.26 17.26 13.43
N ALA A 339 22.63 16.55 14.37
CA ALA A 339 22.18 17.12 15.64
C ALA A 339 23.36 17.60 16.50
N SER A 340 24.44 16.82 16.55
CA SER A 340 25.66 17.15 17.30
C SER A 340 26.37 18.39 16.73
N ALA A 341 26.25 18.63 15.41
CA ALA A 341 26.72 19.83 14.75
C ALA A 341 25.85 21.08 15.01
N GLY A 342 24.72 20.94 15.71
CA GLY A 342 23.84 22.04 16.09
C GLY A 342 22.77 22.40 15.06
N HIS A 343 22.47 21.50 14.12
CA HIS A 343 21.38 21.66 13.15
C HIS A 343 20.02 21.22 13.72
N THR A 344 18.94 21.71 13.11
CA THR A 344 17.57 21.27 13.41
C THR A 344 17.26 20.05 12.56
N VAL A 345 17.23 18.87 13.19
CA VAL A 345 17.05 17.60 12.50
C VAL A 345 15.58 17.18 12.49
N TYR A 346 15.10 16.84 11.30
CA TYR A 346 13.86 16.11 11.08
C TYR A 346 14.23 14.72 10.57
N GLY A 347 13.56 13.67 11.06
CA GLY A 347 13.77 12.31 10.59
C GLY A 347 12.44 11.64 10.27
N ILE A 348 12.38 10.92 9.15
CA ILE A 348 11.23 10.09 8.78
C ILE A 348 11.68 8.69 8.45
N ASP A 349 10.89 7.69 8.86
CA ASP A 349 11.07 6.30 8.46
C ASP A 349 9.70 5.62 8.38
N VAL A 350 9.57 4.57 7.57
CA VAL A 350 8.35 3.77 7.49
C VAL A 350 8.23 2.77 8.65
N ALA A 351 9.34 2.42 9.30
CA ALA A 351 9.39 1.52 10.45
C ALA A 351 9.23 2.29 11.77
N GLU A 352 8.10 2.11 12.44
CA GLU A 352 7.80 2.73 13.73
C GLU A 352 8.85 2.42 14.81
N ASN A 353 9.38 1.20 14.85
CA ASN A 353 10.41 0.82 15.82
C ASN A 353 11.72 1.61 15.60
N MET A 354 12.09 1.86 14.34
CA MET A 354 13.26 2.66 13.98
C MET A 354 13.10 4.10 14.46
N VAL A 355 11.95 4.72 14.16
CA VAL A 355 11.60 6.08 14.60
C VAL A 355 11.62 6.20 16.13
N ARG A 356 11.07 5.20 16.83
CA ARG A 356 11.08 5.15 18.31
C ARG A 356 12.51 5.14 18.86
N ILE A 357 13.41 4.36 18.27
CA ILE A 357 14.82 4.31 18.68
C ILE A 357 15.48 5.67 18.41
N ALA A 358 15.34 6.21 17.19
CA ALA A 358 15.89 7.51 16.80
C ALA A 358 15.46 8.64 17.76
N ALA A 359 14.16 8.72 18.05
CA ALA A 359 13.61 9.72 18.96
C ALA A 359 14.14 9.59 20.40
N SER A 360 14.54 8.39 20.83
CA SER A 360 15.04 8.17 22.19
C SER A 360 16.51 8.56 22.38
N GLN A 361 17.29 8.64 21.29
CA GLN A 361 18.75 8.84 21.38
C GLN A 361 19.28 10.04 20.58
N VAL A 362 18.51 10.62 19.66
CA VAL A 362 18.91 11.78 18.86
C VAL A 362 18.01 12.97 19.15
N ARG A 363 18.61 14.15 19.34
CA ARG A 363 17.86 15.41 19.43
C ARG A 363 17.32 15.79 18.05
N GLY A 364 16.00 15.71 17.87
CA GLY A 364 15.32 16.08 16.63
C GLY A 364 13.83 15.78 16.68
N THR A 365 13.14 16.01 15.57
CA THR A 365 11.74 15.63 15.38
C THR A 365 11.66 14.41 14.48
N PHE A 366 11.20 13.28 15.01
CA PHE A 366 11.13 12.02 14.28
C PHE A 366 9.66 11.58 14.14
N SER A 367 9.28 11.09 12.96
CA SER A 367 7.91 10.62 12.71
C SER A 367 7.86 9.44 11.75
N THR A 368 6.97 8.49 12.02
CA THR A 368 6.67 7.39 11.09
C THR A 368 5.95 7.95 9.87
N ALA A 369 6.59 7.90 8.70
CA ALA A 369 6.04 8.45 7.47
C ALA A 369 6.63 7.81 6.21
N ASP A 370 5.83 7.77 5.14
CA ASP A 370 6.26 7.36 3.82
C ASP A 370 6.76 8.57 3.01
N MET A 371 8.01 8.52 2.54
CA MET A 371 8.62 9.61 1.77
C MET A 371 7.87 9.95 0.47
N ARG A 372 7.10 9.01 -0.08
CA ARG A 372 6.30 9.20 -1.30
C ARG A 372 5.14 10.18 -1.10
N THR A 373 4.64 10.31 0.12
CA THR A 373 3.49 11.16 0.47
C THR A 373 3.81 12.24 1.51
N TYR A 374 4.94 12.11 2.22
CA TYR A 374 5.38 13.06 3.24
C TYR A 374 5.64 14.46 2.68
N THR A 375 5.25 15.50 3.41
CA THR A 375 5.62 16.89 3.10
C THR A 375 6.29 17.51 4.33
N PRO A 376 7.53 18.00 4.20
CA PRO A 376 8.22 18.61 5.34
C PRO A 376 7.55 19.91 5.78
N PRO A 377 7.63 20.26 7.07
CA PRO A 377 7.01 21.48 7.60
C PRO A 377 7.69 22.77 7.11
N VAL A 378 8.94 22.67 6.66
CA VAL A 378 9.77 23.78 6.18
C VAL A 378 10.61 23.33 4.99
N LYS A 379 11.12 24.28 4.20
CA LYS A 379 12.17 23.97 3.21
C LYS A 379 13.48 23.64 3.92
N MET A 380 14.17 22.62 3.42
CA MET A 380 15.38 22.06 4.01
C MET A 380 16.63 22.67 3.39
N ASP A 381 17.68 22.84 4.19
CA ASP A 381 19.03 23.19 3.72
C ASP A 381 19.77 21.93 3.22
N ALA A 382 19.49 20.76 3.82
CA ALA A 382 19.92 19.47 3.30
C ALA A 382 18.87 18.37 3.48
N VAL A 383 18.89 17.41 2.56
CA VAL A 383 18.13 16.16 2.61
C VAL A 383 19.11 15.01 2.47
N PHE A 384 19.03 14.05 3.36
CA PHE A 384 19.78 12.79 3.31
C PHE A 384 18.79 11.66 3.02
N ALA A 385 19.11 10.78 2.09
CA ALA A 385 18.39 9.53 1.87
C ALA A 385 19.42 8.41 1.68
N ILE A 386 19.75 7.75 2.79
CA ILE A 386 20.86 6.81 2.86
C ILE A 386 20.30 5.39 2.96
N TYR A 387 20.50 4.60 1.91
CA TYR A 387 20.11 3.19 1.82
C TYR A 387 18.61 2.94 2.01
N SER A 388 17.77 3.94 1.71
CA SER A 388 16.33 3.93 1.99
C SER A 388 15.44 3.82 0.74
N LEU A 389 16.01 3.69 -0.46
CA LEU A 389 15.29 3.69 -1.74
C LEU A 389 15.17 2.30 -2.40
N PHE A 390 15.72 1.24 -1.81
CA PHE A 390 15.85 -0.06 -2.47
C PHE A 390 14.52 -0.77 -2.73
N GLN A 391 13.49 -0.57 -1.89
CA GLN A 391 12.19 -1.23 -2.04
C GLN A 391 11.12 -0.31 -2.63
N ILE A 392 11.53 0.68 -3.43
CA ILE A 392 10.63 1.63 -4.10
C ILE A 392 10.68 1.35 -5.61
N HIS A 393 9.51 1.38 -6.26
CA HIS A 393 9.38 1.18 -7.71
C HIS A 393 10.13 2.28 -8.50
N PRO A 394 10.51 2.05 -9.76
CA PRO A 394 11.38 2.98 -10.47
C PRO A 394 10.76 4.37 -10.67
N SER A 395 9.49 4.45 -11.06
CA SER A 395 8.74 5.72 -11.20
C SER A 395 8.60 6.46 -9.88
N ASP A 396 8.25 5.75 -8.81
CA ASP A 396 8.20 6.31 -7.45
C ASP A 396 9.59 6.77 -6.96
N THR A 397 10.66 6.07 -7.31
CA THR A 397 12.04 6.47 -6.99
C THR A 397 12.38 7.78 -7.67
N HIS A 398 12.02 7.92 -8.96
CA HIS A 398 12.18 9.19 -9.67
C HIS A 398 11.35 10.28 -9.01
N LYS A 399 10.06 10.04 -8.76
CA LYS A 399 9.14 10.97 -8.07
C LYS A 399 9.74 11.46 -6.74
N VAL A 400 10.25 10.56 -5.92
CA VAL A 400 10.86 10.90 -4.62
C VAL A 400 12.10 11.78 -4.79
N VAL A 401 12.96 11.55 -5.78
CA VAL A 401 14.12 12.43 -6.04
C VAL A 401 13.69 13.83 -6.46
N TYR A 402 12.66 13.96 -7.32
CA TYR A 402 12.09 15.26 -7.65
C TYR A 402 11.48 15.94 -6.41
N ARG A 403 10.83 15.18 -5.52
CA ARG A 403 10.33 15.71 -4.24
C ARG A 403 11.46 16.19 -3.33
N PHE A 404 12.60 15.48 -3.27
CA PHE A 404 13.77 15.96 -2.53
C PHE A 404 14.24 17.32 -3.04
N ALA A 405 14.31 17.50 -4.36
CA ALA A 405 14.59 18.81 -4.96
C ALA A 405 13.53 19.85 -4.57
N GLU A 406 12.24 19.49 -4.55
CA GLU A 406 11.19 20.40 -4.11
C GLU A 406 11.32 20.77 -2.64
N TRP A 407 11.72 19.85 -1.75
CA TRP A 407 11.86 20.10 -0.32
C TRP A 407 13.05 21.00 0.00
N LEU A 408 14.08 20.99 -0.84
CA LEU A 408 15.27 21.80 -0.66
C LEU A 408 15.04 23.28 -1.00
N LYS A 409 15.67 24.15 -0.21
CA LYS A 409 15.93 25.55 -0.58
C LYS A 409 16.80 25.62 -1.84
N GLU A 410 16.84 26.78 -2.48
CA GLU A 410 17.87 27.06 -3.48
C GLU A 410 19.25 26.86 -2.85
N ASP A 411 20.20 26.33 -3.62
CA ASP A 411 21.54 25.97 -3.16
C ASP A 411 21.60 24.87 -2.07
N GLY A 412 20.46 24.22 -1.78
CA GLY A 412 20.37 23.11 -0.83
C GLY A 412 21.09 21.84 -1.30
N ILE A 413 21.45 20.98 -0.35
CA ILE A 413 22.26 19.78 -0.59
C ILE A 413 21.42 18.50 -0.48
N LEU A 414 21.46 17.64 -1.48
CA LEU A 414 20.96 16.26 -1.42
C LEU A 414 22.12 15.29 -1.24
N VAL A 415 22.00 14.37 -0.31
CA VAL A 415 22.92 13.24 -0.13
C VAL A 415 22.17 11.95 -0.35
N LEU A 416 22.58 11.17 -1.36
CA LEU A 416 22.05 9.83 -1.60
C LEU A 416 23.08 8.78 -1.23
N GLY A 417 22.65 7.74 -0.51
CA GLY A 417 23.39 6.51 -0.32
C GLY A 417 22.65 5.36 -0.98
N VAL A 418 23.25 4.74 -1.99
CA VAL A 418 22.62 3.72 -2.83
C VAL A 418 23.64 2.63 -3.19
N THR A 419 23.18 1.64 -3.94
CA THR A 419 24.02 0.58 -4.52
C THR A 419 23.79 0.59 -6.03
N PRO A 420 24.84 0.67 -6.88
CA PRO A 420 24.67 0.66 -8.32
C PRO A 420 24.30 -0.75 -8.80
N SER A 421 23.51 -0.84 -9.86
CA SER A 421 22.98 -2.11 -10.39
C SER A 421 24.04 -3.18 -10.70
N TRP A 422 25.23 -2.79 -11.15
CA TRP A 422 26.32 -3.72 -11.46
C TRP A 422 26.89 -4.41 -10.21
N ALA A 423 26.68 -3.86 -9.01
CA ALA A 423 27.17 -4.45 -7.75
C ALA A 423 26.34 -5.67 -7.29
N LEU A 424 25.26 -6.01 -8.00
CA LEU A 424 24.48 -7.23 -7.78
C LEU A 424 25.31 -8.49 -8.06
N VAL A 425 25.90 -9.05 -7.02
CA VAL A 425 26.70 -10.29 -7.10
C VAL A 425 25.84 -11.45 -7.62
N GLY A 426 26.32 -12.08 -8.70
CA GLY A 426 25.70 -13.25 -9.32
C GLY A 426 24.78 -12.97 -10.51
N GLY A 427 24.57 -11.70 -10.89
CA GLY A 427 23.84 -11.32 -12.11
C GLY A 427 22.37 -11.76 -12.16
N LYS A 428 21.80 -12.14 -11.01
CA LYS A 428 20.41 -12.58 -10.90
C LYS A 428 19.51 -11.36 -10.72
N GLY A 429 18.75 -11.03 -11.77
CA GLY A 429 17.75 -9.98 -11.74
C GLY A 429 17.15 -9.75 -13.12
N VAL A 430 16.03 -9.03 -13.18
CA VAL A 430 15.38 -8.61 -14.42
C VAL A 430 15.85 -7.20 -14.74
N HIS A 431 16.54 -7.05 -15.87
CA HIS A 431 16.94 -5.74 -16.37
C HIS A 431 15.75 -5.03 -17.00
N ASP A 432 15.60 -3.75 -16.69
CA ASP A 432 14.62 -2.86 -17.29
C ASP A 432 15.34 -1.71 -17.99
N PRO A 433 15.37 -1.74 -19.33
CA PRO A 433 16.07 -0.73 -20.10
C PRO A 433 15.35 0.63 -20.12
N VAL A 434 14.06 0.70 -19.75
CA VAL A 434 13.29 1.96 -19.74
C VAL A 434 13.75 2.87 -18.60
N TRP A 435 14.06 2.26 -17.46
CA TRP A 435 14.49 2.96 -16.25
C TRP A 435 15.99 2.77 -15.95
N ASP A 436 16.69 1.98 -16.78
CA ASP A 436 18.10 1.60 -16.60
C ASP A 436 18.36 1.07 -15.17
N CYS A 437 17.59 0.04 -14.80
CA CYS A 437 17.62 -0.55 -13.48
C CYS A 437 17.53 -2.08 -13.51
N MET A 438 17.92 -2.69 -12.40
CA MET A 438 17.83 -4.12 -12.14
C MET A 438 16.84 -4.38 -11.01
N ARG A 439 15.83 -5.21 -11.26
CA ARG A 439 14.94 -5.77 -10.23
C ARG A 439 15.52 -7.10 -9.75
N SER A 440 15.72 -7.26 -8.45
CA SER A 440 16.29 -8.50 -7.92
C SER A 440 15.57 -8.95 -6.65
N LYS A 441 15.39 -10.27 -6.55
CA LYS A 441 14.94 -10.94 -5.33
C LYS A 441 16.18 -11.46 -4.63
N VAL A 442 16.50 -10.89 -3.48
CA VAL A 442 17.71 -11.23 -2.72
C VAL A 442 17.35 -11.62 -1.31
N THR A 443 18.23 -12.37 -0.64
CA THR A 443 18.18 -12.51 0.81
C THR A 443 19.14 -11.49 1.40
N TRP A 444 18.60 -10.52 2.13
CA TRP A 444 19.35 -9.45 2.79
C TRP A 444 19.03 -9.47 4.29
N MET A 445 20.08 -9.45 5.13
CA MET A 445 19.98 -9.63 6.59
C MET A 445 19.04 -10.79 7.00
N GLU A 446 19.24 -11.96 6.38
CA GLU A 446 18.45 -13.20 6.58
C GLU A 446 16.99 -13.17 6.10
N ARG A 447 16.54 -12.09 5.47
CA ARG A 447 15.16 -11.94 5.01
C ARG A 447 15.09 -11.87 3.48
N PRO A 448 14.11 -12.53 2.85
CA PRO A 448 13.86 -12.37 1.42
C PRO A 448 13.27 -10.98 1.15
N VAL A 449 13.84 -10.24 0.22
CA VAL A 449 13.41 -8.89 -0.16
C VAL A 449 13.41 -8.76 -1.68
N SER A 450 12.51 -7.91 -2.19
CA SER A 450 12.53 -7.44 -3.57
C SER A 450 13.09 -6.04 -3.61
N GLU A 451 14.17 -5.86 -4.37
CA GLU A 451 14.91 -4.60 -4.42
C GLU A 451 15.17 -4.16 -5.86
N LEU A 452 15.23 -2.84 -6.02
CA LEU A 452 15.50 -2.12 -7.23
C LEU A 452 16.87 -1.45 -7.13
N TYR A 453 17.68 -1.64 -8.17
CA TYR A 453 19.01 -1.04 -8.27
C TYR A 453 19.13 -0.31 -9.59
N LEU A 454 19.16 1.03 -9.55
CA LEU A 454 19.46 1.85 -10.72
C LEU A 454 20.95 1.71 -11.09
N SER A 455 21.27 1.84 -12.37
CA SER A 455 22.66 1.98 -12.80
C SER A 455 23.29 3.25 -12.24
N GLN A 456 24.63 3.31 -12.23
CA GLN A 456 25.33 4.54 -11.85
C GLN A 456 24.93 5.71 -12.78
N THR A 457 24.82 5.45 -14.08
CA THR A 457 24.39 6.45 -15.08
C THR A 457 22.97 6.91 -14.83
N ALA A 458 22.05 6.00 -14.51
CA ALA A 458 20.66 6.31 -14.22
C ALA A 458 20.52 7.24 -13.01
N TRP A 459 21.27 6.99 -11.92
CA TRP A 459 21.30 7.87 -10.75
C TRP A 459 21.79 9.29 -11.09
N LEU A 460 22.90 9.40 -11.82
CA LEU A 460 23.48 10.68 -12.18
C LEU A 460 22.57 11.47 -13.13
N ASN A 461 21.93 10.80 -14.07
CA ASN A 461 20.98 11.43 -14.99
C ASN A 461 19.74 11.90 -14.24
N LEU A 462 19.13 11.05 -13.39
CA LEU A 462 17.97 11.43 -12.59
C LEU A 462 18.25 12.68 -11.74
N LEU A 463 19.40 12.75 -11.07
CA LEU A 463 19.78 13.92 -10.27
C LEU A 463 19.95 15.17 -11.15
N ARG A 464 20.62 15.06 -12.30
CA ARG A 464 20.76 16.20 -13.23
C ARG A 464 19.42 16.67 -13.76
N GLU A 465 18.58 15.73 -14.21
CA GLU A 465 17.25 16.01 -14.74
C GLU A 465 16.36 16.70 -13.70
N ALA A 466 16.50 16.34 -12.41
CA ALA A 466 15.84 16.99 -11.29
C ALA A 466 16.47 18.33 -10.86
N GLY A 467 17.54 18.78 -11.53
CA GLY A 467 18.14 20.10 -11.31
C GLY A 467 19.34 20.15 -10.35
N PHE A 468 19.99 19.02 -10.09
CA PHE A 468 21.18 18.96 -9.24
C PHE A 468 22.48 19.00 -10.06
N ALA A 469 23.45 19.75 -9.58
CA ALA A 469 24.86 19.56 -9.93
C ALA A 469 25.49 18.54 -8.99
N ILE A 470 26.21 17.57 -9.55
CA ILE A 470 26.90 16.53 -8.79
C ILE A 470 28.23 17.10 -8.29
N GLU A 471 28.41 17.18 -6.97
CA GLU A 471 29.64 17.67 -6.35
C GLU A 471 30.59 16.54 -5.96
N VAL A 472 30.03 15.45 -5.48
CA VAL A 472 30.79 14.31 -4.95
C VAL A 472 30.16 13.01 -5.43
N GLU A 473 30.99 12.14 -5.96
CA GLU A 473 30.71 10.72 -6.14
C GLU A 473 31.75 9.96 -5.31
N LYS A 474 31.30 9.08 -4.42
CA LYS A 474 32.19 8.25 -3.62
C LYS A 474 31.68 6.83 -3.58
N MET A 475 32.56 5.91 -3.91
CA MET A 475 32.26 4.49 -3.86
C MET A 475 33.27 3.77 -3.00
N PHE A 476 32.80 2.85 -2.18
CA PHE A 476 33.65 2.03 -1.33
C PHE A 476 32.94 0.72 -1.02
N ASN A 477 33.74 -0.27 -0.64
CA ASN A 477 33.22 -1.54 -0.16
C ASN A 477 33.12 -1.49 1.37
N TYR A 478 32.05 -2.06 1.90
CA TYR A 478 31.77 -2.14 3.33
C TYR A 478 31.30 -3.54 3.69
N ILE A 479 31.83 -4.06 4.80
CA ILE A 479 31.37 -5.32 5.38
C ILE A 479 30.63 -4.94 6.67
N PRO A 480 29.31 -5.16 6.73
CA PRO A 480 28.53 -4.85 7.92
C PRO A 480 29.03 -5.61 9.15
N LYS A 481 29.02 -4.96 10.32
CA LYS A 481 29.42 -5.56 11.60
C LYS A 481 28.31 -6.43 12.19
N ASP A 482 27.82 -7.37 11.40
CA ASP A 482 26.78 -8.30 11.81
C ASP A 482 27.27 -9.74 11.69
N SER A 483 27.10 -10.54 12.75
CA SER A 483 27.60 -11.92 12.79
C SER A 483 26.96 -12.85 11.76
N LYS A 484 25.80 -12.50 11.20
CA LYS A 484 25.03 -13.32 10.26
C LYS A 484 24.91 -12.68 8.87
N HIS A 485 25.30 -11.43 8.72
CA HIS A 485 25.31 -10.66 7.47
C HIS A 485 26.69 -10.03 7.24
N THR A 486 27.65 -10.88 6.89
CA THR A 486 29.05 -10.50 6.67
C THR A 486 29.41 -10.36 5.19
N ARG A 487 28.41 -10.12 4.33
CA ARG A 487 28.64 -9.99 2.89
C ARG A 487 29.29 -8.62 2.60
N ASN A 488 30.23 -8.61 1.67
CA ASN A 488 30.79 -7.36 1.16
C ASN A 488 29.75 -6.64 0.30
N GLU A 489 29.47 -5.38 0.64
CA GLU A 489 28.51 -4.51 -0.03
C GLU A 489 29.25 -3.34 -0.70
N THR A 490 28.82 -2.97 -1.91
CA THR A 490 29.32 -1.78 -2.58
C THR A 490 28.39 -0.62 -2.27
N HIS A 491 28.92 0.36 -1.55
CA HIS A 491 28.22 1.57 -1.16
C HIS A 491 28.58 2.70 -2.13
N TYR A 492 27.57 3.34 -2.70
CA TYR A 492 27.73 4.47 -3.61
C TYR A 492 27.02 5.70 -3.04
N LEU A 493 27.81 6.71 -2.70
CA LEU A 493 27.37 7.96 -2.12
C LEU A 493 27.46 9.08 -3.17
N ILE A 494 26.39 9.86 -3.30
CA ILE A 494 26.31 11.00 -4.22
C ILE A 494 25.91 12.23 -3.42
N VAL A 495 26.64 13.33 -3.60
CA VAL A 495 26.24 14.65 -3.08
C VAL A 495 25.88 15.56 -4.25
N GLY A 496 24.64 16.01 -4.28
CA GLY A 496 24.11 16.94 -5.28
C GLY A 496 23.77 18.30 -4.67
N ARG A 497 24.15 19.38 -5.33
CA ARG A 497 23.73 20.75 -5.00
C ARG A 497 22.60 21.17 -5.92
N LYS A 498 21.49 21.64 -5.35
CA LYS A 498 20.33 22.09 -6.13
C LYS A 498 20.65 23.41 -6.83
N LEU A 499 20.67 23.39 -8.15
CA LEU A 499 20.86 24.58 -8.98
C LEU A 499 19.54 25.13 -9.52
N GLU A 500 18.63 24.24 -9.91
CA GLU A 500 17.38 24.66 -10.55
C GLU A 500 16.25 24.78 -9.52
N PRO A 501 15.55 25.92 -9.45
CA PRO A 501 14.55 26.17 -8.42
C PRO A 501 13.24 25.41 -8.64
N ARG A 502 12.97 24.93 -9.86
CA ARG A 502 11.68 24.34 -10.28
C ARG A 502 11.86 22.95 -10.89
N PRO A 503 12.14 21.91 -10.08
CA PRO A 503 12.45 20.57 -10.58
C PRO A 503 11.36 19.98 -11.50
N LEU A 504 10.08 20.28 -11.25
CA LEU A 504 8.96 19.80 -12.09
C LEU A 504 8.96 20.32 -13.53
N LEU A 505 9.77 21.32 -13.87
CA LEU A 505 9.96 21.82 -15.24
C LEU A 505 11.12 21.11 -15.98
N GLY A 506 11.82 20.18 -15.33
CA GLY A 506 12.85 19.36 -15.95
C GLY A 506 12.32 18.51 -17.12
N PRO A 507 13.21 17.87 -17.90
CA PRO A 507 14.56 17.52 -17.50
C PRO A 507 15.57 18.66 -17.67
N TYR A 508 16.47 18.80 -16.70
CA TYR A 508 17.64 19.70 -16.79
C TYR A 508 18.94 18.95 -17.18
N PRO A 509 19.87 19.61 -17.92
CA PRO A 509 19.62 20.84 -18.69
C PRO A 509 18.52 20.60 -19.73
N LEU A 510 17.80 21.66 -20.08
CA LEU A 510 16.71 21.55 -21.02
C LEU A 510 17.23 21.06 -22.39
N PRO A 511 16.51 20.14 -23.04
CA PRO A 511 16.79 19.77 -24.42
C PRO A 511 16.73 20.99 -25.37
N GLU A 512 17.50 20.93 -26.45
CA GLU A 512 17.48 21.98 -27.47
C GLU A 512 16.23 21.86 -28.36
N GLY A 513 15.50 22.97 -28.52
CA GLY A 513 14.32 23.05 -29.37
C GLY A 513 13.06 22.41 -28.77
N LEU A 514 11.89 22.93 -29.15
CA LEU A 514 10.62 22.30 -28.77
C LEU A 514 10.46 20.97 -29.52
N PRO A 515 9.83 19.95 -28.89
CA PRO A 515 9.39 18.79 -29.66
C PRO A 515 8.41 19.29 -30.73
N GLY A 516 8.61 18.87 -31.98
CA GLY A 516 7.66 19.19 -33.04
C GLY A 516 6.29 18.56 -32.76
N LYS A 517 5.30 18.84 -33.60
CA LYS A 517 3.94 18.35 -33.44
C LYS A 517 3.85 16.83 -33.45
N SER A 518 3.30 16.26 -32.38
CA SER A 518 2.85 14.86 -32.36
C SER A 518 1.55 14.72 -33.14
N MET A 519 1.36 13.59 -33.84
CA MET A 519 0.08 13.22 -34.44
C MET A 519 -0.73 12.42 -33.40
N ARG A 520 -1.78 13.00 -32.80
CA ARG A 520 -2.68 12.25 -31.88
C ARG A 520 -3.74 11.50 -32.67
N ASN A 521 -3.92 10.22 -32.36
CA ASN A 521 -5.15 9.53 -32.69
C ASN A 521 -6.21 9.84 -31.64
N GLU A 522 -7.15 10.75 -31.95
CA GLU A 522 -8.21 11.18 -31.03
C GLU A 522 -9.10 10.04 -30.52
N ALA A 523 -9.39 9.04 -31.34
CA ALA A 523 -10.20 7.90 -30.91
C ALA A 523 -9.46 7.03 -29.88
N ALA A 524 -8.18 6.76 -30.12
CA ALA A 524 -7.33 6.02 -29.18
C ALA A 524 -7.11 6.83 -27.88
N TRP A 525 -6.92 8.14 -28.01
CA TRP A 525 -6.78 9.05 -26.88
C TRP A 525 -8.00 9.03 -25.97
N ARG A 526 -9.21 9.14 -26.55
CA ARG A 526 -10.47 9.05 -25.80
C ARG A 526 -10.63 7.71 -25.10
N ARG A 527 -10.22 6.60 -25.74
CA ARG A 527 -10.21 5.29 -25.07
C ARG A 527 -9.26 5.27 -23.89
N LEU A 528 -8.04 5.79 -24.02
CA LEU A 528 -7.07 5.89 -22.92
C LEU A 528 -7.59 6.76 -21.77
N GLN A 529 -8.23 7.89 -22.08
CA GLN A 529 -8.85 8.75 -21.07
C GLN A 529 -9.96 8.05 -20.29
N GLY A 530 -10.70 7.13 -20.91
CA GLY A 530 -11.70 6.32 -20.22
C GLY A 530 -11.14 5.41 -19.10
N HIS A 531 -9.82 5.19 -19.08
CA HIS A 531 -9.13 4.44 -18.02
C HIS A 531 -8.56 5.33 -16.92
N LEU A 532 -8.64 6.66 -17.06
CA LEU A 532 -8.02 7.59 -16.15
C LEU A 532 -8.73 7.61 -14.79
N VAL A 533 -7.95 7.47 -13.74
CA VAL A 533 -8.40 7.47 -12.35
C VAL A 533 -7.71 8.61 -11.62
N LEU A 534 -8.53 9.42 -10.96
CA LEU A 534 -8.11 10.49 -10.07
C LEU A 534 -8.58 10.20 -8.65
N ARG A 535 -7.69 10.30 -7.67
CA ARG A 535 -8.04 10.16 -6.26
C ARG A 535 -8.93 11.32 -5.80
N ASP A 536 -9.79 11.07 -4.81
CA ASP A 536 -10.76 12.06 -4.35
C ASP A 536 -10.10 13.33 -3.78
N ASP A 537 -8.94 13.21 -3.13
CA ASP A 537 -8.19 14.35 -2.61
C ASP A 537 -7.68 15.25 -3.74
N GLU A 538 -7.12 14.67 -4.79
CA GLU A 538 -6.68 15.40 -5.99
C GLU A 538 -7.86 16.01 -6.76
N ARG A 539 -8.99 15.27 -6.83
CA ARG A 539 -10.24 15.77 -7.41
C ARG A 539 -10.74 17.00 -6.67
N MET A 540 -10.82 16.93 -5.34
CA MET A 540 -11.23 18.07 -4.49
C MET A 540 -10.30 19.26 -4.66
N ARG A 541 -8.98 19.03 -4.76
CA ARG A 541 -8.01 20.10 -4.99
C ARG A 541 -8.24 20.80 -6.33
N LEU A 542 -8.40 20.05 -7.41
CA LEU A 542 -8.67 20.61 -8.74
C LEU A 542 -10.03 21.33 -8.77
N SER A 543 -11.07 20.77 -8.14
CA SER A 543 -12.36 21.43 -7.97
C SER A 543 -12.25 22.76 -7.23
N SER A 544 -11.50 22.81 -6.13
CA SER A 544 -11.29 24.02 -5.34
C SER A 544 -10.55 25.11 -6.14
N MET A 545 -9.59 24.74 -6.99
CA MET A 545 -8.92 25.69 -7.89
C MET A 545 -9.90 26.37 -8.87
N LEU A 546 -11.02 25.71 -9.19
CA LEU A 546 -12.01 26.16 -10.17
C LEU A 546 -13.30 26.70 -9.54
N GLU A 547 -13.40 26.70 -8.22
CA GLU A 547 -14.63 27.01 -7.49
C GLU A 547 -15.17 28.42 -7.80
N SER A 548 -14.29 29.40 -7.97
CA SER A 548 -14.65 30.80 -8.28
C SER A 548 -14.93 31.09 -9.77
N HIS A 549 -14.77 30.13 -10.67
CA HIS A 549 -14.90 30.33 -12.12
C HIS A 549 -16.25 29.82 -12.62
N GLN A 550 -17.00 30.63 -13.37
CA GLN A 550 -18.35 30.29 -13.84
C GLN A 550 -18.34 29.79 -15.29
N ARG A 551 -17.48 30.36 -16.13
CA ARG A 551 -17.29 29.94 -17.52
C ARG A 551 -15.89 29.39 -17.73
N ILE A 552 -15.79 28.11 -18.07
CA ILE A 552 -14.53 27.39 -18.21
C ILE A 552 -14.46 26.77 -19.61
N LEU A 553 -13.32 26.93 -20.27
CA LEU A 553 -13.00 26.21 -21.51
C LEU A 553 -12.00 25.08 -21.22
N ASP A 554 -12.37 23.84 -21.54
CA ASP A 554 -11.53 22.63 -21.48
C ASP A 554 -11.00 22.28 -22.88
N ILE A 555 -9.69 22.43 -23.09
CA ILE A 555 -8.99 22.09 -24.33
C ILE A 555 -8.25 20.76 -24.15
N GLY A 556 -8.46 19.84 -25.11
CA GLY A 556 -7.93 18.48 -25.11
C GLY A 556 -8.96 17.44 -24.67
N GLY A 557 -10.04 17.89 -24.01
CA GLY A 557 -11.08 17.05 -23.41
C GLY A 557 -10.55 16.23 -22.23
N GLY A 558 -11.36 16.05 -21.20
CA GLY A 558 -11.05 15.16 -20.06
C GLY A 558 -11.18 15.83 -18.70
N LEU A 559 -11.36 17.16 -18.64
CA LEU A 559 -11.62 17.86 -17.38
C LEU A 559 -12.92 17.39 -16.72
N GLN A 560 -13.95 17.14 -17.52
CA GLN A 560 -15.19 16.57 -17.01
C GLN A 560 -15.00 15.17 -16.43
N ASP A 561 -14.13 14.36 -17.04
CA ASP A 561 -13.80 13.01 -16.56
C ASP A 561 -12.99 13.09 -15.23
N PHE A 562 -12.08 14.05 -15.12
CA PHE A 562 -11.34 14.35 -13.88
C PHE A 562 -12.23 14.79 -12.74
N LEU A 563 -13.12 15.76 -12.97
CA LEU A 563 -13.94 16.39 -11.94
C LEU A 563 -15.17 15.55 -11.59
N GLY A 564 -15.71 14.79 -12.55
CA GLY A 564 -17.00 14.10 -12.42
C GLY A 564 -18.17 15.07 -12.51
N THR A 565 -19.33 14.58 -12.96
CA THR A 565 -20.52 15.41 -13.26
C THR A 565 -21.09 16.15 -12.06
N ALA A 566 -20.88 15.65 -10.84
CA ALA A 566 -21.34 16.29 -9.61
C ALA A 566 -20.50 17.52 -9.21
N SER A 567 -19.23 17.57 -9.60
CA SER A 567 -18.27 18.60 -9.17
C SER A 567 -18.25 19.83 -10.08
N THR A 568 -18.95 19.77 -11.22
CA THR A 568 -19.06 20.89 -12.16
C THR A 568 -20.17 21.88 -11.77
N GLY A 569 -21.12 21.51 -10.90
CA GLY A 569 -22.20 22.39 -10.43
C GLY A 569 -22.97 23.08 -11.57
N ASP A 570 -23.36 24.35 -11.36
CA ASP A 570 -23.99 25.23 -12.36
C ASP A 570 -22.97 25.88 -13.34
N LYS A 571 -21.70 25.46 -13.33
CA LYS A 571 -20.66 26.07 -14.17
C LYS A 571 -20.91 25.76 -15.65
N SER A 572 -20.77 26.77 -16.50
CA SER A 572 -20.78 26.59 -17.95
C SER A 572 -19.39 26.13 -18.40
N MET A 573 -19.28 24.83 -18.69
CA MET A 573 -18.05 24.23 -19.20
C MET A 573 -18.21 23.90 -20.68
N GLU A 574 -17.34 24.46 -21.52
CA GLU A 574 -17.27 24.17 -22.94
C GLU A 574 -16.01 23.31 -23.20
N THR A 575 -16.12 22.28 -24.04
CA THR A 575 -15.03 21.33 -24.28
C THR A 575 -14.66 21.29 -25.75
N LEU A 576 -13.36 21.47 -26.04
CA LEU A 576 -12.76 21.27 -27.35
C LEU A 576 -11.82 20.06 -27.29
N ALA A 577 -12.09 19.05 -28.13
CA ALA A 577 -11.29 17.83 -28.16
C ALA A 577 -9.86 18.05 -28.68
N THR A 578 -9.67 18.96 -29.62
CA THR A 578 -8.37 19.24 -30.26
C THR A 578 -8.04 20.73 -30.16
N PRO A 579 -6.76 21.10 -29.94
CA PRO A 579 -6.34 22.49 -30.07
C PRO A 579 -6.50 22.96 -31.51
N PHE A 580 -7.03 24.17 -31.69
CA PHE A 580 -7.14 24.85 -32.98
C PHE A 580 -6.18 26.03 -32.99
N ASP A 581 -5.61 26.34 -34.16
CA ASP A 581 -4.79 27.54 -34.34
C ASP A 581 -5.59 28.82 -34.06
N ASN A 582 -6.92 28.78 -34.25
CA ASN A 582 -7.85 29.84 -33.88
C ASN A 582 -9.02 29.25 -33.10
N LEU A 583 -9.23 29.72 -31.87
CA LEU A 583 -10.34 29.23 -31.05
C LEU A 583 -11.67 29.84 -31.53
N PRO A 584 -12.75 29.04 -31.71
CA PRO A 584 -14.02 29.48 -32.28
C PRO A 584 -14.88 30.29 -31.28
N TYR A 585 -14.26 31.12 -30.46
CA TYR A 585 -14.88 31.86 -29.37
C TYR A 585 -14.55 33.36 -29.47
N ALA A 586 -15.46 34.17 -28.93
CA ALA A 586 -15.24 35.61 -28.84
C ALA A 586 -14.17 35.95 -27.81
N ASP A 587 -13.61 37.15 -27.93
CA ASP A 587 -12.68 37.70 -26.94
C ASP A 587 -13.34 37.76 -25.56
N ALA A 588 -12.56 37.47 -24.51
CA ALA A 588 -12.99 37.60 -23.10
C ALA A 588 -14.27 36.83 -22.72
N GLN A 589 -14.49 35.65 -23.32
CA GLN A 589 -15.67 34.81 -23.08
C GLN A 589 -15.59 33.95 -21.80
N PHE A 590 -14.39 33.57 -21.35
CA PHE A 590 -14.19 32.60 -20.27
C PHE A 590 -13.44 33.19 -19.08
N ASP A 591 -13.75 32.72 -17.87
CA ASP A 591 -13.02 33.08 -16.66
C ASP A 591 -11.70 32.31 -16.56
N ALA A 592 -11.73 31.04 -16.99
CA ALA A 592 -10.57 30.16 -17.02
C ALA A 592 -10.51 29.32 -18.29
N VAL A 593 -9.29 29.09 -18.77
CA VAL A 593 -9.00 28.09 -19.80
C VAL A 593 -8.09 27.03 -19.21
N ILE A 594 -8.44 25.77 -19.44
CA ILE A 594 -7.64 24.61 -19.06
C ILE A 594 -7.23 23.88 -20.33
N ALA A 595 -5.95 23.57 -20.48
CA ALA A 595 -5.45 22.74 -21.56
C ALA A 595 -4.70 21.55 -21.00
N THR A 596 -5.24 20.34 -21.21
CA THR A 596 -4.65 19.10 -20.70
C THR A 596 -4.01 18.31 -21.82
N MET A 597 -2.74 17.90 -21.63
CA MET A 597 -1.99 17.06 -22.58
C MET A 597 -2.16 17.55 -24.03
N SER A 598 -2.01 18.87 -24.22
CA SER A 598 -2.34 19.57 -25.46
C SER A 598 -1.15 20.26 -26.10
N LEU A 599 -0.13 20.65 -25.33
CA LEU A 599 0.98 21.47 -25.85
C LEU A 599 1.90 20.72 -26.83
N ASP A 600 2.00 19.40 -26.69
CA ASP A 600 2.71 18.49 -27.58
C ASP A 600 2.02 18.30 -28.95
N TYR A 601 0.83 18.90 -29.14
CA TYR A 601 0.04 18.86 -30.37
C TYR A 601 -0.03 20.20 -31.10
N VAL A 602 0.63 21.23 -30.56
CA VAL A 602 0.57 22.58 -31.10
C VAL A 602 1.82 22.85 -31.95
N ASP A 603 1.62 23.28 -33.19
CA ASP A 603 2.71 23.69 -34.10
C ASP A 603 3.35 25.03 -33.66
N ASP A 604 2.50 26.01 -33.34
CA ASP A 604 2.92 27.32 -32.82
C ASP A 604 2.42 27.50 -31.38
N LEU A 605 3.25 27.07 -30.42
CA LEU A 605 2.95 27.21 -28.99
C LEU A 605 2.60 28.65 -28.61
N ARG A 606 3.26 29.64 -29.23
CA ARG A 606 3.04 31.05 -28.92
C ARG A 606 1.70 31.53 -29.45
N GLY A 607 1.38 31.21 -30.70
CA GLY A 607 0.09 31.50 -31.32
C GLY A 607 -1.08 30.88 -30.55
N PHE A 608 -0.95 29.61 -30.16
CA PHE A 608 -1.96 28.94 -29.34
C PHE A 608 -2.17 29.63 -27.98
N LEU A 609 -1.10 29.99 -27.28
CA LEU A 609 -1.22 30.66 -25.98
C LEU A 609 -1.78 32.08 -26.11
N LEU A 610 -1.52 32.79 -27.20
CA LEU A 610 -2.18 34.05 -27.51
C LEU A 610 -3.69 33.88 -27.67
N GLU A 611 -4.14 32.85 -28.40
CA GLU A 611 -5.56 32.54 -28.57
C GLU A 611 -6.22 32.14 -27.25
N VAL A 612 -5.54 31.30 -26.45
CA VAL A 612 -5.98 30.96 -25.09
C VAL A 612 -6.18 32.22 -24.24
N VAL A 613 -5.21 33.14 -24.25
CA VAL A 613 -5.31 34.40 -23.49
C VAL A 613 -6.33 35.37 -24.09
N ARG A 614 -6.58 35.34 -25.40
CA ARG A 614 -7.59 36.18 -26.07
C ARG A 614 -8.99 35.87 -25.56
N VAL A 615 -9.32 34.59 -25.39
CA VAL A 615 -10.66 34.16 -24.96
C VAL A 615 -10.86 34.27 -23.44
N VAL A 616 -9.80 34.49 -22.66
CA VAL A 616 -9.88 34.71 -21.20
C VAL A 616 -10.28 36.16 -20.90
N ASN A 617 -11.23 36.35 -19.98
CA ASN A 617 -11.66 37.66 -19.50
C ASN A 617 -10.63 38.28 -18.56
N LYS A 618 -9.67 38.99 -19.14
CA LYS A 618 -8.58 39.69 -18.42
C LYS A 618 -9.03 40.85 -17.53
N SER A 619 -10.29 41.30 -17.63
CA SER A 619 -10.82 42.32 -16.71
C SER A 619 -11.23 41.74 -15.34
N SER A 620 -11.32 40.42 -15.26
CA SER A 620 -11.65 39.70 -14.03
C SER A 620 -10.39 39.42 -13.21
N SER A 621 -10.45 39.65 -11.90
CA SER A 621 -9.42 39.20 -10.96
C SER A 621 -9.28 37.68 -10.90
N ASN A 622 -10.24 36.94 -11.46
CA ASN A 622 -10.25 35.47 -11.53
C ASN A 622 -9.72 34.94 -12.86
N ALA A 623 -9.15 35.77 -13.74
CA ALA A 623 -8.59 35.31 -15.01
C ALA A 623 -7.48 34.26 -14.78
N ARG A 624 -7.68 33.03 -15.27
CA ARG A 624 -6.73 31.92 -15.08
C ARG A 624 -6.45 31.16 -16.37
N VAL A 625 -5.19 30.79 -16.55
CA VAL A 625 -4.76 29.80 -17.54
C VAL A 625 -4.15 28.63 -16.80
N ILE A 626 -4.65 27.43 -17.05
CA ILE A 626 -4.20 26.19 -16.40
C ILE A 626 -3.72 25.23 -17.48
N LEU A 627 -2.43 24.89 -17.45
CA LEU A 627 -1.84 23.91 -18.36
C LEU A 627 -1.49 22.65 -17.57
N ILE A 628 -2.00 21.50 -18.01
CA ILE A 628 -1.74 20.21 -17.36
C ILE A 628 -0.93 19.36 -18.33
N GLN A 629 0.28 18.98 -17.93
CA GLN A 629 1.16 18.12 -18.71
C GLN A 629 1.76 17.00 -17.88
N ALA A 630 2.33 15.99 -18.53
CA ALA A 630 2.95 14.88 -17.81
C ALA A 630 4.13 15.34 -16.96
N ALA A 631 4.25 14.77 -15.75
CA ALA A 631 5.38 15.01 -14.87
C ALA A 631 6.65 14.34 -15.43
N PRO A 632 7.86 14.78 -15.02
CA PRO A 632 9.11 14.17 -15.47
C PRO A 632 9.24 12.66 -15.18
N TYR A 633 8.51 12.16 -14.18
CA TYR A 633 8.47 10.76 -13.76
C TYR A 633 7.20 10.01 -14.21
N ASN A 634 6.48 10.52 -15.21
CA ASN A 634 5.31 9.88 -15.80
C ASN A 634 5.68 8.57 -16.53
N GLU A 635 5.08 7.44 -16.13
CA GLU A 635 5.43 6.12 -16.70
C GLU A 635 5.10 6.02 -18.18
N VAL A 636 3.92 6.51 -18.57
CA VAL A 636 3.46 6.44 -19.96
C VAL A 636 4.40 7.22 -20.88
N GLN A 637 4.72 8.46 -20.51
CA GLN A 637 5.64 9.29 -21.28
C GLN A 637 7.04 8.68 -21.34
N LYS A 638 7.53 8.09 -20.24
CA LYS A 638 8.83 7.40 -20.21
C LYS A 638 8.84 6.19 -21.15
N LEU A 639 7.80 5.35 -21.11
CA LEU A 639 7.65 4.20 -22.00
C LEU A 639 7.70 4.61 -23.48
N VAL A 640 6.86 5.56 -23.89
CA VAL A 640 6.76 5.95 -25.30
C VAL A 640 7.99 6.71 -25.79
N ASN A 641 8.63 7.52 -24.94
CA ASN A 641 9.87 8.22 -25.28
C ASN A 641 11.04 7.25 -25.43
N THR A 642 11.14 6.23 -24.58
CA THR A 642 12.26 5.28 -24.64
C THR A 642 12.07 4.19 -25.68
N VAL A 643 10.83 3.70 -25.88
CA VAL A 643 10.56 2.55 -26.77
C VAL A 643 10.10 2.98 -28.16
N CYS A 644 9.07 3.82 -28.26
CA CYS A 644 8.42 4.12 -29.53
C CYS A 644 9.16 5.19 -30.33
N THR A 645 9.57 6.27 -29.66
CA THR A 645 10.19 7.43 -30.32
C THR A 645 11.43 7.07 -31.16
N PRO A 646 12.38 6.22 -30.68
CA PRO A 646 13.54 5.84 -31.50
C PRO A 646 13.20 4.99 -32.73
N LEU A 647 12.01 4.38 -32.77
CA LEU A 647 11.55 3.57 -33.89
C LEU A 647 10.74 4.36 -34.92
N SER A 648 10.31 5.57 -34.57
CA SER A 648 9.46 6.38 -35.43
C SER A 648 10.25 7.02 -36.57
N GLY A 649 9.66 7.01 -37.77
CA GLY A 649 10.18 7.71 -38.95
C GLY A 649 9.59 9.10 -39.14
N THR A 650 8.49 9.43 -38.46
CA THR A 650 7.74 10.68 -38.66
C THR A 650 7.62 11.56 -37.41
N ASN A 651 7.95 11.04 -36.23
CA ASN A 651 7.90 11.77 -34.97
C ASN A 651 9.17 12.64 -34.78
N PRO A 652 9.04 13.92 -34.41
CA PRO A 652 10.15 14.86 -34.29
C PRO A 652 11.07 14.62 -33.08
N GLY A 653 10.78 13.64 -32.22
CA GLY A 653 11.64 13.26 -31.10
C GLY A 653 10.87 13.19 -29.78
N PRO A 654 11.56 12.97 -28.65
CA PRO A 654 10.89 12.75 -27.37
C PRO A 654 10.10 13.98 -26.93
N ALA A 655 8.84 13.79 -26.54
CA ALA A 655 8.01 14.86 -25.99
C ALA A 655 8.42 15.11 -24.53
N HIS A 656 9.26 16.11 -24.31
CA HIS A 656 9.70 16.54 -22.98
C HIS A 656 8.69 17.54 -22.39
N GLN A 657 7.78 17.01 -21.58
CA GLN A 657 6.62 17.74 -21.09
C GLN A 657 6.96 18.92 -20.18
N GLY A 658 8.03 18.82 -19.37
CA GLY A 658 8.52 19.96 -18.58
C GLY A 658 9.12 21.09 -19.43
N LEU A 659 9.77 20.77 -20.56
CA LEU A 659 10.24 21.78 -21.53
C LEU A 659 9.06 22.54 -22.17
N LEU A 660 7.98 21.83 -22.49
CA LEU A 660 6.74 22.44 -22.98
C LEU A 660 6.14 23.39 -21.94
N LEU A 661 6.05 22.96 -20.67
CA LEU A 661 5.59 23.81 -19.57
C LEU A 661 6.50 25.02 -19.33
N GLN A 662 7.82 24.84 -19.40
CA GLN A 662 8.78 25.93 -19.22
C GLN A 662 8.66 26.97 -20.34
N SER A 663 8.50 26.52 -21.58
CA SER A 663 8.32 27.38 -22.74
C SER A 663 6.97 28.12 -22.67
N ALA A 664 5.90 27.42 -22.30
CA ALA A 664 4.59 28.01 -22.11
C ALA A 664 4.60 29.06 -20.99
N LYS A 665 5.24 28.77 -19.86
CA LYS A 665 5.44 29.73 -18.76
C LYS A 665 6.13 31.01 -19.25
N LYS A 666 7.17 30.90 -20.06
CA LYS A 666 7.88 32.07 -20.60
C LYS A 666 6.95 32.91 -21.50
N VAL A 667 6.23 32.27 -22.41
CA VAL A 667 5.26 32.95 -23.29
C VAL A 667 4.15 33.62 -22.49
N LEU A 668 3.57 32.92 -21.51
CA LEU A 668 2.51 33.44 -20.65
C LEU A 668 2.96 34.71 -19.91
N ALA A 669 4.19 34.72 -19.39
CA ALA A 669 4.75 35.89 -18.75
C ALA A 669 4.89 37.09 -19.71
N GLU A 670 5.27 36.87 -20.97
CA GLU A 670 5.38 37.93 -21.98
C GLU A 670 4.01 38.54 -22.37
N ILE A 671 2.91 37.82 -22.14
CA ILE A 671 1.55 38.24 -22.50
C ILE A 671 0.67 38.60 -21.29
N GLY A 672 1.29 38.84 -20.13
CA GLY A 672 0.65 39.39 -18.92
C GLY A 672 0.17 38.37 -17.90
N PHE A 673 0.57 37.10 -18.03
CA PHE A 673 0.28 36.00 -17.10
C PHE A 673 1.57 35.48 -16.43
N GLY A 674 2.39 36.37 -15.87
CA GLY A 674 3.71 36.05 -15.32
C GLY A 674 3.71 35.41 -13.93
N ARG A 675 2.63 35.59 -13.16
CA ARG A 675 2.46 34.98 -11.84
C ARG A 675 2.05 33.51 -11.98
N THR A 676 3.03 32.60 -11.83
CA THR A 676 2.79 31.15 -11.99
C THR A 676 3.05 30.30 -10.75
N SER A 677 2.26 29.25 -10.57
CA SER A 677 2.47 28.15 -9.62
C SER A 677 2.50 26.79 -10.31
N LEU A 678 3.22 25.84 -9.71
CA LEU A 678 3.32 24.45 -10.17
C LEU A 678 2.79 23.53 -9.09
N HIS A 679 1.95 22.59 -9.48
CA HIS A 679 1.34 21.63 -8.57
C HIS A 679 1.43 20.22 -9.15
N PRO A 680 2.01 19.24 -8.43
CA PRO A 680 1.91 17.85 -8.84
C PRO A 680 0.45 17.39 -8.76
N LEU A 681 0.05 16.51 -9.68
CA LEU A 681 -1.27 15.92 -9.78
C LEU A 681 -1.11 14.40 -10.01
N SER A 682 -1.38 13.61 -8.98
CA SER A 682 -1.24 12.15 -9.06
C SER A 682 -2.47 11.49 -9.69
N THR A 683 -2.29 10.91 -10.87
CA THR A 683 -3.34 10.15 -11.57
C THR A 683 -2.81 8.79 -12.01
N SER A 684 -3.68 7.87 -12.41
CA SER A 684 -3.29 6.59 -12.97
C SER A 684 -4.23 6.17 -14.08
N TYR A 685 -3.80 5.27 -14.95
CA TYR A 685 -4.70 4.55 -15.86
C TYR A 685 -4.98 3.17 -15.27
N SER A 686 -6.25 2.85 -14.99
CA SER A 686 -6.68 1.59 -14.36
C SER A 686 -7.33 0.63 -15.36
N PHE A 687 -7.01 -0.65 -15.24
CA PHE A 687 -7.43 -1.70 -16.17
C PHE A 687 -8.01 -2.90 -15.41
N GLY A 688 -9.25 -3.28 -15.71
CA GLY A 688 -9.93 -4.42 -15.09
C GLY A 688 -9.80 -5.74 -15.84
N GLY A 689 -10.21 -6.85 -15.20
CA GLY A 689 -10.86 -8.00 -15.85
C GLY A 689 -10.01 -9.08 -16.57
N ASN A 690 -8.75 -8.86 -16.92
CA ASN A 690 -7.98 -9.80 -17.78
C ASN A 690 -6.68 -10.34 -17.15
N SER A 691 -6.08 -11.38 -17.75
CA SER A 691 -4.77 -11.91 -17.32
C SER A 691 -3.65 -10.85 -17.47
N PRO A 692 -2.54 -10.90 -16.71
CA PRO A 692 -1.45 -9.92 -16.84
C PRO A 692 -0.84 -9.84 -18.24
N SER A 693 -0.72 -10.97 -18.93
CA SER A 693 -0.20 -11.02 -20.31
C SER A 693 -1.13 -10.28 -21.26
N ASP A 694 -2.44 -10.55 -21.18
CA ASP A 694 -3.44 -9.90 -22.03
C ASP A 694 -3.50 -8.40 -21.76
N ARG A 695 -3.38 -7.99 -20.49
CA ARG A 695 -3.30 -6.58 -20.07
C ARG A 695 -2.10 -5.87 -20.67
N SER A 696 -0.91 -6.48 -20.61
CA SER A 696 0.30 -5.86 -21.18
C SER A 696 0.20 -5.62 -22.69
N ASN A 697 -0.44 -6.56 -23.41
CA ASN A 697 -0.66 -6.45 -24.84
C ASN A 697 -1.71 -5.38 -25.19
N GLU A 698 -2.83 -5.34 -24.46
CA GLU A 698 -3.86 -4.30 -24.63
C GLU A 698 -3.30 -2.90 -24.33
N LEU A 699 -2.52 -2.77 -23.26
CA LEU A 699 -1.84 -1.53 -22.90
C LEU A 699 -0.85 -1.09 -23.96
N ALA A 700 0.03 -2.00 -24.42
CA ALA A 700 0.95 -1.70 -25.49
C ALA A 700 0.20 -1.18 -26.72
N GLU A 701 -0.87 -1.88 -27.12
CA GLU A 701 -1.73 -1.51 -28.23
C GLU A 701 -2.35 -0.12 -28.05
N LEU A 702 -2.89 0.16 -26.87
CA LEU A 702 -3.50 1.45 -26.58
C LEU A 702 -2.48 2.60 -26.64
N LEU A 703 -1.31 2.43 -26.02
CA LEU A 703 -0.30 3.48 -25.93
C LEU A 703 0.30 3.84 -27.30
N HIS A 704 0.80 2.88 -28.09
CA HIS A 704 1.41 3.25 -29.37
C HIS A 704 0.36 3.79 -30.37
N ASN A 705 -0.89 3.36 -30.30
CA ASN A 705 -1.96 3.85 -31.17
C ASN A 705 -2.28 5.33 -30.92
N VAL A 706 -2.07 5.86 -29.71
CA VAL A 706 -2.32 7.28 -29.39
C VAL A 706 -1.33 8.20 -30.13
N TRP A 707 -0.03 7.91 -30.03
CA TRP A 707 1.03 8.83 -30.50
C TRP A 707 1.72 8.41 -31.80
N PHE A 708 1.63 7.15 -32.19
CA PHE A 708 2.42 6.57 -33.29
C PHE A 708 1.55 5.84 -34.34
N HIS A 709 0.25 6.14 -34.39
CA HIS A 709 -0.64 5.58 -35.40
C HIS A 709 -0.13 5.85 -36.82
N GLY A 710 -0.06 4.80 -37.64
CA GLY A 710 0.34 4.91 -39.05
C GLY A 710 1.85 4.86 -39.30
N GLU A 711 2.68 4.69 -38.27
CA GLU A 711 4.12 4.46 -38.41
C GLU A 711 4.44 3.13 -39.12
N GLU A 712 5.51 3.10 -39.92
CA GLU A 712 5.91 1.88 -40.63
C GLU A 712 6.26 0.74 -39.67
N LYS A 713 6.88 1.08 -38.53
CA LYS A 713 7.32 0.14 -37.48
C LYS A 713 6.29 -0.04 -36.35
N HIS A 714 5.01 0.23 -36.61
CA HIS A 714 3.94 0.20 -35.61
C HIS A 714 3.87 -1.10 -34.80
N GLU A 715 3.89 -2.26 -35.46
CA GLU A 715 3.87 -3.56 -34.76
C GLU A 715 5.15 -3.81 -33.95
N GLN A 716 6.31 -3.33 -34.43
CA GLN A 716 7.55 -3.46 -33.68
C GLN A 716 7.50 -2.63 -32.38
N MET A 717 6.92 -1.43 -32.42
CA MET A 717 6.71 -0.60 -31.23
C MET A 717 5.84 -1.33 -30.20
N LYS A 718 4.74 -1.94 -30.64
CA LYS A 718 3.86 -2.75 -29.77
C LYS A 718 4.63 -3.87 -29.08
N GLN A 719 5.37 -4.67 -29.85
CA GLN A 719 6.11 -5.82 -29.31
C GLN A 719 7.19 -5.39 -28.31
N GLN A 720 7.85 -4.26 -28.53
CA GLN A 720 8.88 -3.76 -27.61
C GLN A 720 8.31 -3.06 -26.36
N LEU A 721 7.06 -2.59 -26.39
CA LEU A 721 6.38 -2.02 -25.22
C LEU A 721 5.92 -3.09 -24.22
N ILE A 722 5.63 -4.31 -24.68
CA ILE A 722 5.05 -5.36 -23.82
C ILE A 722 5.95 -5.70 -22.62
N PRO A 723 7.26 -6.02 -22.77
CA PRO A 723 8.10 -6.38 -21.63
C PRO A 723 8.23 -5.30 -20.54
N PRO A 724 8.50 -4.01 -20.85
CA PRO A 724 8.56 -2.99 -19.80
C PRO A 724 7.19 -2.71 -19.16
N ILE A 725 6.08 -2.83 -19.90
CA ILE A 725 4.74 -2.77 -19.32
C ILE A 725 4.51 -3.94 -18.34
N GLN A 726 4.95 -5.16 -18.68
CA GLN A 726 4.86 -6.31 -17.77
C GLN A 726 5.65 -6.08 -16.48
N ASN A 727 6.83 -5.46 -16.56
CA ASN A 727 7.61 -5.11 -15.38
C ASN A 727 6.84 -4.14 -14.47
N LEU A 728 6.21 -3.10 -15.04
CA LEU A 728 5.39 -2.14 -14.28
C LEU A 728 4.13 -2.80 -13.70
N LEU A 729 3.43 -3.64 -14.45
CA LEU A 729 2.25 -4.37 -13.95
C LEU A 729 2.59 -5.42 -12.89
N HIS A 730 3.84 -5.89 -12.84
CA HIS A 730 4.34 -6.70 -11.73
C HIS A 730 4.56 -5.83 -10.47
N ASP A 731 5.09 -4.62 -10.65
CA ASP A 731 5.32 -3.65 -9.58
C ASP A 731 3.99 -3.15 -8.96
N HIS A 732 3.00 -2.79 -9.79
CA HIS A 732 1.67 -2.36 -9.36
C HIS A 732 0.56 -3.02 -10.21
N PRO A 733 0.02 -4.17 -9.75
CA PRO A 733 -0.98 -4.91 -10.52
C PRO A 733 -2.27 -4.10 -10.74
N GLY A 734 -2.52 -3.74 -11.99
CA GLY A 734 -3.82 -3.22 -12.43
C GLY A 734 -3.87 -1.75 -12.83
N PHE A 735 -2.76 -1.01 -12.76
CA PHE A 735 -2.71 0.34 -13.30
C PHE A 735 -1.35 0.69 -13.90
N LEU A 736 -1.27 1.82 -14.59
CA LEU A 736 -0.02 2.53 -14.89
C LEU A 736 -0.08 3.89 -14.21
N GLN A 737 1.01 4.32 -13.57
CA GLN A 737 1.07 5.64 -12.97
C GLN A 737 1.12 6.72 -14.07
N ASN A 738 0.24 7.70 -13.96
CA ASN A 738 0.13 8.83 -14.87
C ASN A 738 0.29 10.13 -14.09
N GLU A 739 1.47 10.36 -13.54
CA GLU A 739 1.75 11.57 -12.78
C GLU A 739 1.80 12.80 -13.70
N LEU A 740 1.10 13.86 -13.31
CA LEU A 740 0.96 15.10 -14.07
C LEU A 740 1.45 16.31 -13.25
N VAL A 741 1.64 17.43 -13.93
CA VAL A 741 1.99 18.73 -13.36
C VAL A 741 1.00 19.76 -13.90
N ILE A 742 0.41 20.50 -12.98
CA ILE A 742 -0.43 21.65 -13.27
C ILE A 742 0.47 22.91 -13.21
N LEU A 743 0.62 23.60 -14.33
CA LEU A 743 1.08 24.98 -14.37
C LEU A 743 -0.14 25.89 -14.35
N GLU A 744 -0.26 26.66 -13.29
CA GLU A 744 -1.31 27.64 -13.10
C GLU A 744 -0.72 29.04 -13.29
N ALA A 745 -1.31 29.84 -14.18
CA ALA A 745 -0.88 31.20 -14.47
C ALA A 745 -2.04 32.19 -14.25
N VAL A 746 -1.74 33.32 -13.60
CA VAL A 746 -2.66 34.44 -13.39
C VAL A 746 -2.07 35.75 -13.89
N LEU A 747 -2.95 36.73 -14.04
CA LEU A 747 -2.57 38.09 -14.39
C LEU A 747 -1.52 38.66 -13.43
N ASP A 748 -0.61 39.45 -14.00
CA ASP A 748 0.30 40.29 -13.22
C ASP A 748 -0.48 41.42 -12.55
N ASP A 749 -0.05 41.82 -11.35
CA ASP A 749 -0.67 42.96 -10.65
C ASP A 749 -0.40 44.24 -11.47
N HIS A 750 -1.46 44.99 -11.80
CA HIS A 750 -1.38 46.25 -12.57
C HIS A 750 -0.68 47.38 -11.81
#